data_AF-A0A401FZB0-F1
#
_entry.id   AF-A0A401FZB0-F1
#
_cell.length_a   1.000
_cell.length_b   1.000
_cell.length_c   1.000
_cell.angle_alpha   90.00
_cell.angle_beta   90.00
_cell.angle_gamma   90.00
#
_symmetry.space_group_name_H-M   'P 1'
#
loop_
_entity.id
_entity.type
_entity.pdbx_description
1 polymer ?
#
loop_
_entity_poly.entity_id
_entity_poly.type
_entity_poly.pdbx_seq_one_letter_code
_entity_poly.pdbx_strand_id
1 'polypeptide(L)'
;MKKLSVCLTFILMIFCTEIYAWDDGVTHPLITELAVENSGLDSYLKDVLNFDSGIKTEIEGVDEESKNAKKSILKWMRYGAEMEDEPMCRSSNHFHNPLKDDWGESGLTDTIFFVNLWCAKEQEYSSGNIRSNISWATGFTDPDTPDDETRERNQWDWESAKEYYYAYLIGNDQSPNQYLVSCFRALGQVLHMLQDVAVPAHVRNDFSKGHAETIPADIPKDKITDHWGNRFEAYVKKYSKRDNTEWFHAGSGISLTEISLTNFWDTQEYEATADSIESNQNQIGLAEYTNFNFISEGAMLAEQHEGEEEGEHYFPFPNKDRLDNDLTDYDSRPPVVNGQFSDKPIFTYSIGTTTSHGEKITNLIKPSYLTRCIKTYKDISEGREGYELYIKSFRLDRDCFKDQAKLLIPRAVGYSAGLLDYFFRGKLDITVNNDATLIDPIRQCVDHLELTITNTTPDEDMTEGRLVLVVKYRMAEDEPYQYITGNISENFSLTAEQTSDTISFEFDPYDFEQGIPLDAQEASIYIVYRGQLGTEEDGIAVGMSQELILPTQTPDISISLPDKGVYAISDNLVPDLANQATRQGFDKISLRIENTSSADILPDDNILNIIIRYRMPITAASELTDPFVSPSEDEPLVSAENFGIGASWGIGIIPAYGSLDFSGDKALDLSDNNIPIWATNLCLYVTWRSGDNTYWSARDISEATPVVVWNMSDRVCINGAYVTSGTEAAKNAVKNGDGILLADVFPDKMKEISIRFSPGDAPADADYSCGATCNSYYRAEPLGPGEYLRLFILTDDFDEITAPGSLAYNFSIDYLLEKTDDDDTFHGDTGTVRQSLNMSDLNVVRMQRGSPYYVNSWTSFSNTRGIIWHMLYRQYVKHGGTECLPENY
;
A
#
# COMPACT_ATOMS: atom_id res chain seq x y z
N MET A 1 42.10 -11.91 -57.13
CA MET A 1 41.89 -12.26 -55.71
C MET A 1 42.03 -11.05 -54.78
N LYS A 2 43.18 -10.36 -54.69
CA LYS A 2 43.32 -9.16 -53.82
C LYS A 2 42.31 -8.03 -54.09
N LYS A 3 41.94 -7.75 -55.35
CA LYS A 3 40.91 -6.75 -55.67
C LYS A 3 39.48 -7.19 -55.32
N LEU A 4 39.20 -8.49 -55.35
CA LEU A 4 37.89 -9.04 -54.99
C LEU A 4 37.71 -9.07 -53.47
N SER A 5 38.77 -9.44 -52.71
CA SER A 5 38.78 -9.31 -51.25
C SER A 5 38.70 -7.86 -50.80
N VAL A 6 39.42 -6.92 -51.44
CA VAL A 6 39.31 -5.50 -51.08
C VAL A 6 37.92 -4.96 -51.38
N CYS A 7 37.29 -5.31 -52.51
CA CYS A 7 35.89 -4.95 -52.76
C CYS A 7 34.93 -5.61 -51.75
N LEU A 8 35.11 -6.89 -51.39
CA LEU A 8 34.27 -7.55 -50.39
C LEU A 8 34.44 -6.92 -49.01
N THR A 9 35.66 -6.55 -48.62
CA THR A 9 35.94 -5.87 -47.34
C THR A 9 35.43 -4.42 -47.36
N PHE A 10 35.50 -3.73 -48.50
CA PHE A 10 34.92 -2.39 -48.66
C PHE A 10 33.39 -2.43 -48.65
N ILE A 11 32.78 -3.46 -49.25
CA ILE A 11 31.33 -3.71 -49.19
C ILE A 11 30.90 -4.09 -47.76
N LEU A 12 31.65 -4.96 -47.07
CA LEU A 12 31.44 -5.30 -45.65
C LEU A 12 31.64 -4.11 -44.70
N MET A 13 32.52 -3.15 -45.02
CA MET A 13 32.68 -1.91 -44.26
C MET A 13 31.59 -0.87 -44.57
N ILE A 14 30.97 -0.90 -45.75
CA ILE A 14 29.85 -0.01 -46.12
C ILE A 14 28.52 -0.49 -45.52
N PHE A 15 28.36 -1.79 -45.27
CA PHE A 15 27.18 -2.36 -44.59
C PHE A 15 27.27 -2.36 -43.06
N CYS A 16 28.25 -1.67 -42.48
CA CYS A 16 28.45 -1.62 -41.03
C CYS A 16 27.59 -0.53 -40.36
N THR A 17 26.48 -0.14 -40.98
CA THR A 17 25.73 1.05 -40.57
C THR A 17 24.24 0.81 -40.77
N GLU A 18 23.48 1.27 -39.79
CA GLU A 18 22.16 0.81 -39.39
C GLU A 18 21.05 1.10 -40.41
N ILE A 19 20.16 0.13 -40.62
CA ILE A 19 18.96 0.23 -41.46
C ILE A 19 17.79 0.40 -40.50
N TYR A 20 17.52 1.64 -40.11
CA TYR A 20 16.44 1.98 -39.19
C TYR A 20 15.07 1.75 -39.84
N ALA A 21 14.12 1.22 -39.06
CA ALA A 21 12.69 1.44 -39.23
C ALA A 21 12.34 2.78 -38.59
N TRP A 22 11.45 3.55 -39.21
CA TRP A 22 11.22 4.99 -38.99
C TRP A 22 12.51 5.78 -38.70
N ASP A 23 12.37 6.97 -38.14
CA ASP A 23 13.50 7.73 -37.58
C ASP A 23 13.23 7.85 -36.09
N ASP A 24 13.77 6.86 -35.37
CA ASP A 24 14.08 6.81 -33.94
C ASP A 24 14.09 8.20 -33.26
N GLY A 25 14.84 9.16 -33.81
CA GLY A 25 15.06 10.46 -33.15
C GLY A 25 13.97 11.53 -33.35
N VAL A 26 12.96 11.32 -34.21
CA VAL A 26 12.01 12.40 -34.56
C VAL A 26 10.56 11.97 -34.56
N THR A 27 10.22 10.91 -35.30
CA THR A 27 8.81 10.72 -35.70
C THR A 27 8.02 9.91 -34.67
N HIS A 28 8.55 8.79 -34.17
CA HIS A 28 7.96 8.07 -33.05
C HIS A 28 7.89 8.91 -31.77
N PRO A 29 8.95 9.61 -31.35
CA PRO A 29 8.85 10.55 -30.23
C PRO A 29 7.74 11.58 -30.40
N LEU A 30 7.50 12.10 -31.62
CA LEU A 30 6.43 13.07 -31.86
C LEU A 30 5.04 12.43 -31.78
N ILE A 31 4.84 11.24 -32.35
CA ILE A 31 3.54 10.53 -32.27
C ILE A 31 3.24 10.16 -30.81
N THR A 32 4.25 9.68 -30.08
CA THR A 32 4.14 9.39 -28.64
C THR A 32 3.81 10.65 -27.83
N GLU A 33 4.42 11.80 -28.14
CA GLU A 33 4.08 13.07 -27.50
C GLU A 33 2.62 13.45 -27.74
N LEU A 34 2.17 13.38 -29.00
CA LEU A 34 0.78 13.67 -29.34
C LEU A 34 -0.17 12.67 -28.69
N ALA A 35 0.18 11.38 -28.59
CA ALA A 35 -0.63 10.37 -27.93
C ALA A 35 -0.78 10.68 -26.43
N VAL A 36 0.31 11.05 -25.75
CA VAL A 36 0.29 11.49 -24.35
C VAL A 36 -0.55 12.74 -24.15
N GLU A 37 -0.50 13.70 -25.09
CA GLU A 37 -1.31 14.92 -25.03
C GLU A 37 -2.81 14.68 -25.33
N ASN A 38 -3.14 13.60 -26.04
CA ASN A 38 -4.52 13.23 -26.38
C ASN A 38 -5.11 12.14 -25.48
N SER A 39 -4.33 11.59 -24.54
CA SER A 39 -4.79 10.64 -23.53
C SER A 39 -5.15 11.32 -22.20
N GLY A 40 -5.76 10.56 -21.30
CA GLY A 40 -6.03 10.92 -19.92
C GLY A 40 -4.82 10.83 -18.99
N LEU A 41 -3.61 10.51 -19.49
CA LEU A 41 -2.42 10.32 -18.65
C LEU A 41 -2.11 11.54 -17.79
N ASP A 42 -2.13 12.76 -18.35
CA ASP A 42 -1.82 13.97 -17.57
C ASP A 42 -2.79 14.18 -16.40
N SER A 43 -4.08 13.88 -16.61
CA SER A 43 -5.10 13.92 -15.56
C SER A 43 -4.88 12.79 -14.56
N TYR A 44 -4.62 11.56 -15.00
CA TYR A 44 -4.34 10.44 -14.10
C TYR A 44 -3.16 10.71 -13.17
N LEU A 45 -2.05 11.23 -13.71
CA LEU A 45 -0.86 11.56 -12.92
C LEU A 45 -1.15 12.61 -11.85
N LYS A 46 -2.00 13.61 -12.15
CA LYS A 46 -2.38 14.66 -11.20
C LYS A 46 -3.40 14.17 -10.17
N ASP A 47 -4.47 13.55 -10.66
CA ASP A 47 -5.66 13.26 -9.87
C ASP A 47 -5.50 11.97 -9.05
N VAL A 48 -4.72 10.99 -9.55
CA VAL A 48 -4.53 9.67 -8.92
C VAL A 48 -3.17 9.53 -8.26
N LEU A 49 -2.09 9.96 -8.93
CA LEU A 49 -0.71 9.84 -8.40
C LEU A 49 -0.18 11.11 -7.72
N ASN A 50 -0.99 12.18 -7.67
CA ASN A 50 -0.66 13.46 -7.04
C ASN A 50 0.64 14.10 -7.55
N PHE A 51 0.94 13.92 -8.83
CA PHE A 51 1.99 14.66 -9.51
C PHE A 51 1.42 15.99 -10.00
N ASP A 52 1.60 17.07 -9.21
CA ASP A 52 1.07 18.42 -9.51
C ASP A 52 1.36 18.90 -10.95
N SER A 53 2.53 18.54 -11.48
CA SER A 53 2.97 18.91 -12.84
C SER A 53 2.55 17.91 -13.92
N GLY A 54 1.85 16.83 -13.56
CA GLY A 54 1.42 15.76 -14.45
C GLY A 54 2.56 15.23 -15.33
N ILE A 55 2.37 15.24 -16.64
CA ILE A 55 3.38 14.77 -17.62
C ILE A 55 4.67 15.61 -17.64
N LYS A 56 4.65 16.80 -17.04
CA LYS A 56 5.82 17.71 -16.93
C LYS A 56 6.66 17.45 -15.68
N THR A 57 6.21 16.59 -14.78
CA THR A 57 6.95 16.18 -13.58
C THR A 57 8.32 15.62 -13.98
N GLU A 58 9.38 16.17 -13.41
CA GLU A 58 10.76 15.76 -13.68
C GLU A 58 11.19 14.65 -12.72
N ILE A 59 11.61 13.52 -13.27
CA ILE A 59 12.07 12.36 -12.52
C ILE A 59 13.53 12.10 -12.87
N GLU A 60 14.34 11.87 -11.84
CA GLU A 60 15.74 11.48 -11.96
C GLU A 60 15.84 9.96 -12.08
N GLY A 61 16.56 9.49 -13.10
CA GLY A 61 16.78 8.07 -13.35
C GLY A 61 18.01 7.85 -14.20
N VAL A 62 18.23 6.61 -14.61
CA VAL A 62 19.39 6.19 -15.38
C VAL A 62 18.99 5.93 -16.83
N ASP A 63 19.74 6.48 -17.78
CA ASP A 63 19.58 6.19 -19.22
C ASP A 63 20.33 4.91 -19.66
N GLU A 64 20.20 4.51 -20.92
CA GLU A 64 20.89 3.33 -21.48
C GLU A 64 22.42 3.36 -21.33
N GLU A 65 23.03 4.54 -21.26
CA GLU A 65 24.48 4.70 -21.10
C GLU A 65 24.90 4.60 -19.63
N SER A 66 23.98 4.20 -18.76
CA SER A 66 24.15 4.18 -17.31
C SER A 66 24.46 5.57 -16.73
N LYS A 67 23.97 6.64 -17.37
CA LYS A 67 24.16 8.02 -16.89
C LYS A 67 22.91 8.51 -16.19
N ASN A 68 23.11 9.24 -15.09
CA ASN A 68 22.03 9.92 -14.41
C ASN A 68 21.49 11.04 -15.29
N ALA A 69 20.19 10.99 -15.55
CA ALA A 69 19.46 11.99 -16.32
C ALA A 69 18.20 12.41 -15.56
N LYS A 70 17.90 13.71 -15.65
CA LYS A 70 16.64 14.28 -15.17
C LYS A 70 15.81 14.67 -16.37
N LYS A 71 14.65 14.02 -16.55
CA LYS A 71 13.75 14.29 -17.67
C LYS A 71 12.31 14.34 -17.15
N SER A 72 11.44 15.08 -17.84
CA SER A 72 10.01 15.00 -17.57
C SER A 72 9.44 13.64 -17.96
N ILE A 73 8.33 13.21 -17.37
CA ILE A 73 7.62 11.97 -17.76
C ILE A 73 7.41 11.90 -19.28
N LEU A 74 6.92 12.97 -19.89
CA LEU A 74 6.78 13.06 -21.36
C LEU A 74 8.10 12.79 -22.10
N LYS A 75 9.23 13.28 -21.59
CA LYS A 75 10.54 13.05 -22.22
C LYS A 75 11.04 11.63 -22.02
N TRP A 76 10.69 10.95 -20.93
CA TRP A 76 11.00 9.53 -20.73
C TRP A 76 10.19 8.63 -21.67
N MET A 77 8.90 8.93 -21.88
CA MET A 77 8.05 8.28 -22.89
C MET A 77 8.63 8.44 -24.30
N ARG A 78 8.98 9.68 -24.67
CA ARG A 78 9.63 9.98 -25.96
C ARG A 78 10.96 9.25 -26.13
N TYR A 79 11.74 9.16 -25.06
CA TYR A 79 13.00 8.43 -25.05
C TYR A 79 12.79 6.93 -25.26
N GLY A 80 11.81 6.31 -24.59
CA GLY A 80 11.43 4.92 -24.87
C GLY A 80 11.06 4.70 -26.34
N ALA A 81 10.26 5.59 -26.91
CA ALA A 81 9.87 5.50 -28.32
C ALA A 81 11.05 5.64 -29.31
N GLU A 82 12.11 6.35 -28.92
CA GLU A 82 13.37 6.44 -29.68
C GLU A 82 14.21 5.15 -29.54
N MET A 83 14.13 4.49 -28.39
CA MET A 83 14.97 3.33 -28.07
C MET A 83 14.54 2.00 -28.69
N GLU A 84 13.32 1.87 -29.21
CA GLU A 84 12.83 0.56 -29.69
C GLU A 84 13.57 0.07 -30.94
N ASP A 85 14.14 0.97 -31.75
CA ASP A 85 14.95 0.59 -32.92
C ASP A 85 16.41 0.24 -32.58
N GLU A 86 16.80 0.38 -31.31
CA GLU A 86 18.18 0.21 -30.87
C GLU A 86 18.31 -0.99 -29.91
N PRO A 87 19.18 -1.97 -30.20
CA PRO A 87 20.06 -2.06 -31.38
C PRO A 87 19.27 -2.41 -32.66
N MET A 88 19.75 -2.00 -33.84
CA MET A 88 19.12 -2.23 -35.16
C MET A 88 18.46 -3.61 -35.37
N CYS A 89 19.03 -4.70 -34.85
CA CYS A 89 18.46 -6.04 -35.02
C CYS A 89 17.15 -6.27 -34.27
N ARG A 90 16.85 -5.44 -33.25
CA ARG A 90 15.57 -5.37 -32.54
C ARG A 90 14.41 -5.04 -33.49
N SER A 91 14.65 -4.18 -34.49
CA SER A 91 13.66 -3.83 -35.52
C SER A 91 13.16 -5.01 -36.37
N SER A 92 13.81 -6.18 -36.29
CA SER A 92 13.32 -7.41 -36.93
C SER A 92 11.95 -7.84 -36.40
N ASN A 93 11.61 -7.44 -35.16
CA ASN A 93 10.34 -7.76 -34.53
C ASN A 93 9.22 -6.78 -34.90
N HIS A 94 9.47 -5.73 -35.70
CA HIS A 94 8.51 -4.64 -35.90
C HIS A 94 7.41 -4.96 -36.93
N PHE A 95 7.40 -6.17 -37.49
CA PHE A 95 6.46 -6.61 -38.52
C PHE A 95 5.39 -7.52 -37.93
N HIS A 96 4.16 -7.38 -38.42
CA HIS A 96 3.05 -8.24 -38.02
C HIS A 96 2.06 -8.41 -39.18
N ASN A 97 1.87 -9.65 -39.63
CA ASN A 97 0.90 -10.00 -40.65
C ASN A 97 -0.46 -10.33 -40.00
N PRO A 98 -1.49 -9.48 -40.13
CA PRO A 98 -2.79 -9.70 -39.48
C PRO A 98 -3.67 -10.75 -40.18
N LEU A 99 -3.15 -11.47 -41.19
CA LEU A 99 -3.86 -12.57 -41.87
C LEU A 99 -3.55 -13.94 -41.29
N LYS A 100 -2.84 -13.99 -40.16
CA LYS A 100 -2.36 -15.21 -39.52
C LYS A 100 -2.98 -15.30 -38.13
N ASP A 101 -3.79 -16.34 -37.93
CA ASP A 101 -4.46 -16.60 -36.64
C ASP A 101 -3.46 -16.90 -35.50
N ASP A 102 -2.32 -17.52 -35.84
CA ASP A 102 -1.19 -17.73 -34.93
C ASP A 102 -0.16 -16.60 -35.12
N TRP A 103 -0.01 -15.74 -34.10
CA TRP A 103 0.95 -14.64 -34.17
C TRP A 103 2.42 -15.10 -34.13
N GLY A 104 2.69 -16.36 -33.76
CA GLY A 104 4.00 -16.98 -33.94
C GLY A 104 4.44 -17.06 -35.42
N GLU A 105 3.48 -17.09 -36.36
CA GLU A 105 3.73 -17.07 -37.80
C GLU A 105 3.53 -15.68 -38.44
N SER A 106 3.17 -14.68 -37.64
CA SER A 106 2.87 -13.32 -38.13
C SER A 106 4.11 -12.42 -38.27
N GLY A 107 5.27 -12.84 -37.77
CA GLY A 107 6.49 -12.03 -37.77
C GLY A 107 7.16 -11.89 -39.13
N LEU A 108 8.27 -11.14 -39.15
CA LEU A 108 9.04 -10.90 -40.37
C LEU A 108 9.68 -12.19 -40.92
N THR A 109 9.38 -12.53 -42.17
CA THR A 109 10.08 -13.59 -42.92
C THR A 109 10.89 -13.04 -44.10
N ASP A 110 10.45 -11.92 -44.71
CA ASP A 110 11.08 -11.32 -45.91
C ASP A 110 12.41 -10.62 -45.60
N THR A 111 13.42 -11.40 -45.26
CA THR A 111 14.71 -10.89 -44.78
C THR A 111 15.81 -10.97 -45.83
N ILE A 112 16.73 -10.00 -45.80
CA ILE A 112 17.90 -10.00 -46.70
C ILE A 112 19.00 -10.88 -46.08
N PHE A 113 19.61 -11.78 -46.86
CA PHE A 113 20.65 -12.71 -46.39
C PHE A 113 21.74 -12.09 -45.51
N PHE A 114 22.20 -10.88 -45.85
CA PHE A 114 23.24 -10.19 -45.08
C PHE A 114 22.74 -9.65 -43.74
N VAL A 115 21.48 -9.23 -43.65
CA VAL A 115 20.83 -8.80 -42.40
C VAL A 115 20.68 -10.01 -41.48
N ASN A 116 20.19 -11.15 -41.99
CA ASN A 116 20.14 -12.39 -41.21
C ASN A 116 21.51 -12.82 -40.69
N LEU A 117 22.55 -12.72 -41.51
CA LEU A 117 23.92 -13.06 -41.09
C LEU A 117 24.44 -12.09 -40.02
N TRP A 118 24.04 -10.82 -40.09
CA TRP A 118 24.41 -9.80 -39.11
C TRP A 118 23.73 -10.05 -37.78
N CYS A 119 22.39 -10.12 -37.78
CA CYS A 119 21.59 -10.32 -36.58
C CYS A 119 21.79 -11.71 -35.95
N ALA A 120 22.15 -12.74 -36.72
CA ALA A 120 22.52 -14.04 -36.14
C ALA A 120 23.77 -14.00 -35.24
N LYS A 121 24.59 -12.95 -35.29
CA LYS A 121 25.70 -12.77 -34.32
C LYS A 121 25.20 -12.34 -32.94
N GLU A 122 24.07 -11.66 -32.91
CA GLU A 122 23.34 -11.28 -31.71
C GLU A 122 22.30 -12.37 -31.48
N GLN A 123 22.66 -13.40 -30.71
CA GLN A 123 21.85 -14.63 -30.59
C GLN A 123 20.36 -14.36 -30.28
N GLU A 124 20.08 -13.26 -29.59
CA GLU A 124 18.73 -12.76 -29.27
C GLU A 124 17.88 -12.48 -30.52
N TYR A 125 18.46 -11.91 -31.58
CA TYR A 125 17.75 -11.46 -32.79
C TYR A 125 18.03 -12.34 -34.02
N SER A 126 18.41 -13.60 -33.80
CA SER A 126 18.58 -14.55 -34.89
C SER A 126 17.25 -14.84 -35.60
N SER A 127 17.27 -15.25 -36.86
CA SER A 127 16.05 -15.45 -37.66
C SER A 127 15.04 -16.47 -37.09
N GLY A 128 15.47 -17.35 -36.19
CA GLY A 128 14.57 -18.28 -35.48
C GLY A 128 13.93 -17.70 -34.21
N ASN A 129 14.36 -16.51 -33.81
CA ASN A 129 13.91 -15.81 -32.60
C ASN A 129 13.11 -14.55 -32.92
N ILE A 130 12.92 -14.21 -34.19
CA ILE A 130 12.03 -13.11 -34.60
C ILE A 130 10.63 -13.41 -34.09
N ARG A 131 10.00 -12.40 -33.51
CA ARG A 131 8.61 -12.42 -33.06
C ARG A 131 7.80 -11.42 -33.88
N SER A 132 6.49 -11.64 -33.92
CA SER A 132 5.54 -10.68 -34.46
C SER A 132 5.54 -9.40 -33.61
N ASN A 133 5.25 -8.25 -34.23
CA ASN A 133 5.19 -6.94 -33.58
C ASN A 133 4.33 -6.96 -32.32
N ILE A 134 3.11 -7.49 -32.44
CA ILE A 134 2.19 -7.60 -31.31
C ILE A 134 2.77 -8.50 -30.20
N SER A 135 3.32 -9.66 -30.54
CA SER A 135 3.92 -10.58 -29.56
C SER A 135 5.13 -9.98 -28.85
N TRP A 136 5.96 -9.22 -29.55
CA TRP A 136 7.11 -8.53 -28.96
C TRP A 136 6.68 -7.39 -28.03
N ALA A 137 5.58 -6.71 -28.35
CA ALA A 137 5.06 -5.60 -27.56
C ALA A 137 4.25 -6.05 -26.33
N THR A 138 3.48 -7.14 -26.43
CA THR A 138 2.52 -7.57 -25.41
C THR A 138 2.89 -8.88 -24.73
N GLY A 139 3.77 -9.69 -25.34
CA GLY A 139 4.11 -11.01 -24.86
C GLY A 139 2.98 -12.03 -25.04
N PHE A 140 2.22 -11.96 -26.14
CA PHE A 140 1.14 -12.89 -26.48
C PHE A 140 1.31 -13.47 -27.90
N THR A 141 0.98 -14.75 -28.11
CA THR A 141 0.97 -15.40 -29.45
C THR A 141 -0.41 -15.45 -30.10
N ASP A 142 -1.46 -15.17 -29.34
CA ASP A 142 -2.84 -14.97 -29.77
C ASP A 142 -3.54 -14.16 -28.65
N PRO A 143 -4.83 -13.74 -28.79
CA PRO A 143 -5.48 -12.89 -27.80
C PRO A 143 -5.45 -13.41 -26.35
N ASP A 144 -5.32 -14.72 -26.15
CA ASP A 144 -5.48 -15.38 -24.86
C ASP A 144 -4.23 -16.14 -24.38
N THR A 145 -3.20 -16.33 -25.23
CA THR A 145 -2.03 -17.17 -24.93
C THR A 145 -0.74 -16.35 -24.69
N PRO A 146 -0.24 -16.30 -23.45
CA PRO A 146 1.08 -15.72 -23.11
C PRO A 146 2.27 -16.41 -23.81
N ASP A 147 3.27 -15.61 -24.22
CA ASP A 147 4.59 -16.07 -24.68
C ASP A 147 5.65 -15.74 -23.62
N ASP A 148 5.80 -16.61 -22.62
CA ASP A 148 6.76 -16.44 -21.53
C ASP A 148 8.20 -16.27 -22.04
N GLU A 149 8.58 -16.95 -23.13
CA GLU A 149 9.93 -16.80 -23.70
C GLU A 149 10.18 -15.38 -24.23
N THR A 150 9.15 -14.73 -24.78
CA THR A 150 9.26 -13.35 -25.24
C THR A 150 9.28 -12.38 -24.06
N ARG A 151 8.41 -12.58 -23.06
CA ARG A 151 8.36 -11.77 -21.84
C ARG A 151 9.68 -11.80 -21.06
N GLU A 152 10.34 -12.96 -21.00
CA GLU A 152 11.65 -13.09 -20.34
C GLU A 152 12.80 -12.41 -21.11
N ARG A 153 12.66 -12.23 -22.43
CA ARG A 153 13.69 -11.62 -23.29
C ARG A 153 13.51 -10.12 -23.46
N ASN A 154 12.27 -9.64 -23.59
CA ASN A 154 11.98 -8.24 -23.82
C ASN A 154 11.62 -7.51 -22.53
N GLN A 155 12.62 -6.94 -21.86
CA GLN A 155 12.42 -6.14 -20.63
C GLN A 155 11.66 -4.81 -20.83
N TRP A 156 11.14 -4.54 -22.03
CA TRP A 156 10.48 -3.28 -22.39
C TRP A 156 9.10 -3.51 -23.03
N ASP A 157 8.48 -4.66 -22.78
CA ASP A 157 7.12 -4.99 -23.20
C ASP A 157 6.05 -4.47 -22.23
N TRP A 158 4.78 -4.75 -22.52
CA TRP A 158 3.62 -4.35 -21.71
C TRP A 158 3.71 -4.89 -20.27
N GLU A 159 4.07 -6.17 -20.12
CA GLU A 159 4.17 -6.82 -18.81
C GLU A 159 5.28 -6.17 -17.98
N SER A 160 6.44 -5.92 -18.58
CA SER A 160 7.56 -5.21 -17.94
C SER A 160 7.14 -3.80 -17.49
N ALA A 161 6.38 -3.07 -18.32
CA ALA A 161 5.85 -1.76 -17.94
C ALA A 161 4.94 -1.83 -16.70
N LYS A 162 4.04 -2.83 -16.64
CA LYS A 162 3.18 -3.06 -15.46
C LYS A 162 4.00 -3.42 -14.23
N GLU A 163 5.00 -4.29 -14.35
CA GLU A 163 5.87 -4.67 -13.23
C GLU A 163 6.67 -3.48 -12.69
N TYR A 164 7.23 -2.66 -13.57
CA TYR A 164 7.89 -1.42 -13.17
C TYR A 164 6.94 -0.43 -12.51
N TYR A 165 5.70 -0.31 -13.01
CA TYR A 165 4.70 0.53 -12.39
C TYR A 165 4.32 0.04 -10.99
N TYR A 166 4.02 -1.26 -10.87
CA TYR A 166 3.67 -1.90 -9.60
C TYR A 166 4.80 -1.77 -8.57
N ALA A 167 6.05 -2.03 -8.98
CA ALA A 167 7.23 -1.89 -8.12
C ALA A 167 7.44 -0.45 -7.63
N TYR A 168 7.17 0.55 -8.47
CA TYR A 168 7.17 1.96 -8.05
C TYR A 168 6.09 2.22 -6.99
N LEU A 169 4.87 1.75 -7.22
CA LEU A 169 3.72 2.03 -6.33
C LEU A 169 3.93 1.45 -4.93
N ILE A 170 4.48 0.24 -4.81
CA ILE A 170 4.65 -0.44 -3.51
C ILE A 170 5.94 -0.06 -2.77
N GLY A 171 6.82 0.76 -3.38
CA GLY A 171 7.98 1.35 -2.69
C GLY A 171 9.06 0.35 -2.20
N ASN A 172 9.14 -0.84 -2.80
CA ASN A 172 9.96 -1.95 -2.29
C ASN A 172 11.50 -1.81 -2.45
N ASP A 173 12.03 -0.67 -2.93
CA ASP A 173 13.46 -0.49 -3.20
C ASP A 173 13.96 0.93 -2.90
N GLN A 174 15.27 1.09 -2.73
CA GLN A 174 15.98 2.33 -2.42
C GLN A 174 15.93 3.38 -3.56
N SER A 175 15.46 3.02 -4.76
CA SER A 175 15.40 3.91 -5.92
C SER A 175 14.05 3.84 -6.66
N PRO A 176 12.92 4.17 -6.00
CA PRO A 176 11.58 4.07 -6.60
C PRO A 176 11.47 4.87 -7.91
N ASN A 177 12.18 6.00 -8.01
CA ASN A 177 12.22 6.80 -9.23
C ASN A 177 12.72 6.02 -10.46
N GLN A 178 13.62 5.04 -10.28
CA GLN A 178 14.13 4.24 -11.39
C GLN A 178 13.04 3.34 -11.97
N TYR A 179 12.22 2.72 -11.13
CA TYR A 179 11.09 1.90 -11.59
C TYR A 179 10.08 2.74 -12.36
N LEU A 180 9.75 3.94 -11.86
CA LEU A 180 8.84 4.82 -12.58
C LEU A 180 9.41 5.26 -13.95
N VAL A 181 10.71 5.55 -14.01
CA VAL A 181 11.40 5.86 -15.28
C VAL A 181 11.37 4.65 -16.23
N SER A 182 11.64 3.45 -15.73
CA SER A 182 11.60 2.22 -16.53
C SER A 182 10.19 1.92 -17.05
N CYS A 183 9.14 2.18 -16.26
CA CYS A 183 7.75 2.07 -16.70
C CYS A 183 7.46 2.98 -17.90
N PHE A 184 7.74 4.28 -17.79
CA PHE A 184 7.49 5.21 -18.91
C PHE A 184 8.38 4.95 -20.12
N ARG A 185 9.60 4.45 -19.92
CA ARG A 185 10.45 3.99 -21.03
C ARG A 185 9.81 2.78 -21.74
N ALA A 186 9.43 1.75 -20.99
CA ALA A 186 8.79 0.55 -21.55
C ALA A 186 7.50 0.92 -22.30
N LEU A 187 6.65 1.78 -21.74
CA LEU A 187 5.46 2.27 -22.42
C LEU A 187 5.80 3.02 -23.72
N GLY A 188 6.86 3.84 -23.74
CA GLY A 188 7.34 4.47 -24.97
C GLY A 188 7.70 3.46 -26.07
N GLN A 189 8.35 2.36 -25.68
CA GLN A 189 8.72 1.25 -26.57
C GLN A 189 7.51 0.45 -27.05
N VAL A 190 6.54 0.16 -26.17
CA VAL A 190 5.26 -0.46 -26.56
C VAL A 190 4.49 0.42 -27.55
N LEU A 191 4.42 1.73 -27.29
CA LEU A 191 3.77 2.68 -28.21
C LEU A 191 4.47 2.73 -29.56
N HIS A 192 5.80 2.65 -29.60
CA HIS A 192 6.56 2.55 -30.85
C HIS A 192 6.07 1.36 -31.70
N MET A 193 5.95 0.17 -31.09
CA MET A 193 5.49 -1.04 -31.77
C MET A 193 4.08 -0.86 -32.37
N LEU A 194 3.15 -0.23 -31.64
CA LEU A 194 1.80 0.09 -32.13
C LEU A 194 1.83 1.09 -33.28
N GLN A 195 2.75 2.06 -33.25
CA GLN A 195 2.89 3.06 -34.31
C GLN A 195 3.44 2.44 -35.59
N ASP A 196 4.28 1.42 -35.50
CA ASP A 196 4.86 0.73 -36.64
C ASP A 196 3.84 -0.05 -37.46
N VAL A 197 2.81 -0.62 -36.84
CA VAL A 197 1.71 -1.25 -37.60
C VAL A 197 0.85 -0.24 -38.37
N ALA A 198 1.08 1.08 -38.21
CA ALA A 198 0.57 2.12 -39.11
C ALA A 198 1.41 2.29 -40.38
N VAL A 199 2.45 1.49 -40.60
CA VAL A 199 3.21 1.45 -41.85
C VAL A 199 2.76 0.27 -42.71
N PRO A 200 2.37 0.51 -43.96
CA PRO A 200 1.95 -0.57 -44.85
C PRO A 200 2.99 -1.68 -45.05
N ALA A 201 4.29 -1.37 -45.00
CA ALA A 201 5.35 -2.38 -45.13
C ALA A 201 5.46 -3.31 -43.91
N HIS A 202 5.25 -2.78 -42.70
CA HIS A 202 5.33 -3.54 -41.44
C HIS A 202 4.21 -4.57 -41.32
N VAL A 203 3.03 -4.25 -41.85
CA VAL A 203 1.88 -5.15 -41.81
C VAL A 203 1.75 -6.05 -43.03
N ARG A 204 2.67 -5.92 -44.00
CA ARG A 204 2.67 -6.69 -45.25
C ARG A 204 3.93 -7.52 -45.44
N ASN A 205 4.67 -7.77 -44.36
CA ASN A 205 5.89 -8.59 -44.38
C ASN A 205 6.86 -8.16 -45.51
N ASP A 206 7.00 -6.85 -45.76
CA ASP A 206 7.68 -6.31 -46.95
C ASP A 206 8.95 -5.54 -46.57
N PHE A 207 9.91 -6.26 -45.99
CA PHE A 207 11.17 -5.66 -45.56
C PHE A 207 12.14 -5.49 -46.72
N SER A 208 12.41 -6.53 -47.51
CA SER A 208 13.51 -6.54 -48.48
C SER A 208 13.29 -5.59 -49.65
N LYS A 209 12.03 -5.31 -49.98
CA LYS A 209 11.63 -4.52 -51.17
C LYS A 209 10.86 -3.25 -50.84
N GLY A 210 10.14 -3.19 -49.72
CA GLY A 210 9.36 -2.01 -49.31
C GLY A 210 9.97 -1.20 -48.15
N HIS A 211 10.73 -1.85 -47.26
CA HIS A 211 11.36 -1.20 -46.11
C HIS A 211 12.86 -0.91 -46.33
N ALA A 212 13.59 -1.75 -47.07
CA ALA A 212 15.02 -1.59 -47.33
C ALA A 212 15.30 -0.90 -48.69
N GLU A 213 14.60 0.19 -48.99
CA GLU A 213 14.66 0.88 -50.29
C GLU A 213 15.66 2.04 -50.33
N THR A 214 16.11 2.40 -51.54
CA THR A 214 16.90 3.62 -51.69
C THR A 214 16.03 4.88 -51.53
N ILE A 215 16.33 5.69 -50.51
CA ILE A 215 15.60 6.93 -50.25
C ILE A 215 15.91 7.99 -51.33
N PRO A 216 14.89 8.64 -51.95
CA PRO A 216 15.09 9.69 -52.93
C PRO A 216 15.96 10.86 -52.45
N ALA A 217 16.75 11.46 -53.36
CA ALA A 217 17.70 12.53 -53.02
C ALA A 217 17.05 13.86 -52.57
N ASP A 218 15.74 14.04 -52.81
CA ASP A 218 15.00 15.22 -52.38
C ASP A 218 14.42 15.10 -50.95
N ILE A 219 14.65 13.97 -50.28
CA ILE A 219 14.37 13.78 -48.86
C ILE A 219 15.68 14.04 -48.09
N PRO A 220 15.66 14.79 -46.96
CA PRO A 220 16.87 15.09 -46.18
C PRO A 220 17.64 13.83 -45.77
N LYS A 221 18.97 13.86 -45.89
CA LYS A 221 19.89 12.77 -45.53
C LYS A 221 21.03 13.37 -44.72
N ASP A 222 21.16 12.94 -43.47
CA ASP A 222 22.15 13.44 -42.52
C ASP A 222 23.33 12.46 -42.37
N LYS A 223 23.10 11.15 -42.56
CA LYS A 223 24.12 10.09 -42.58
C LYS A 223 24.13 9.31 -43.91
N ILE A 224 25.17 8.49 -44.14
CA ILE A 224 25.26 7.63 -45.34
C ILE A 224 24.26 6.47 -45.31
N THR A 225 23.79 6.09 -44.13
CA THR A 225 22.71 5.12 -43.84
C THR A 225 21.36 5.59 -44.33
N ASP A 226 21.05 6.88 -44.22
CA ASP A 226 19.79 7.52 -44.64
C ASP A 226 19.53 7.45 -46.16
N HIS A 227 20.44 6.80 -46.89
CA HIS A 227 20.25 6.44 -48.28
C HIS A 227 19.41 5.18 -48.45
N TRP A 228 19.18 4.40 -47.39
CA TRP A 228 18.43 3.15 -47.38
C TRP A 228 17.39 3.17 -46.23
N GLY A 229 16.14 2.80 -46.50
CA GLY A 229 15.04 2.80 -45.52
C GLY A 229 13.67 2.85 -46.20
N ASN A 230 12.60 2.99 -45.42
CA ASN A 230 11.24 3.04 -45.94
C ASN A 230 10.90 4.44 -46.49
N ARG A 231 10.30 4.49 -47.68
CA ARG A 231 10.01 5.78 -48.35
C ARG A 231 8.82 6.54 -47.77
N PHE A 232 7.85 5.84 -47.18
CA PHE A 232 6.72 6.45 -46.48
C PHE A 232 7.20 7.11 -45.18
N GLU A 233 8.01 6.42 -44.39
CA GLU A 233 8.58 6.95 -43.14
C GLU A 233 9.48 8.16 -43.41
N ALA A 234 10.35 8.05 -44.41
CA ALA A 234 11.20 9.17 -44.84
C ALA A 234 10.37 10.36 -45.34
N TYR A 235 9.19 10.11 -45.92
CA TYR A 235 8.23 11.16 -46.24
C TYR A 235 7.66 11.79 -44.95
N VAL A 236 7.14 11.01 -44.02
CA VAL A 236 6.57 11.52 -42.75
C VAL A 236 7.62 12.33 -41.96
N LYS A 237 8.85 11.82 -41.78
CA LYS A 237 9.99 12.52 -41.13
C LYS A 237 10.27 13.89 -41.73
N LYS A 238 10.24 14.01 -43.05
CA LYS A 238 10.48 15.28 -43.74
C LYS A 238 9.40 16.32 -43.44
N TYR A 239 8.16 15.87 -43.22
CA TYR A 239 7.01 16.74 -42.99
C TYR A 239 6.68 16.95 -41.51
N SER A 240 7.10 16.06 -40.61
CA SER A 240 6.96 16.23 -39.15
C SER A 240 7.70 17.46 -38.63
N LYS A 241 8.88 17.78 -39.19
CA LYS A 241 9.67 18.98 -38.86
C LYS A 241 9.09 20.30 -39.41
N ARG A 242 7.92 20.26 -40.06
CA ARG A 242 7.26 21.44 -40.63
C ARG A 242 5.99 21.68 -39.83
N ASP A 243 5.95 22.73 -39.02
CA ASP A 243 4.91 23.13 -38.02
C ASP A 243 3.43 23.19 -38.50
N ASN A 244 3.06 22.62 -39.65
CA ASN A 244 1.77 22.85 -40.26
C ASN A 244 1.32 21.74 -41.21
N THR A 245 1.48 20.48 -40.82
CA THR A 245 0.76 19.41 -41.51
C THR A 245 -0.46 19.01 -40.72
N GLU A 246 -1.63 19.35 -41.28
CA GLU A 246 -2.99 19.17 -40.72
C GLU A 246 -3.26 17.79 -40.10
N TRP A 247 -2.54 16.75 -40.53
CA TRP A 247 -2.72 15.36 -40.14
C TRP A 247 -2.11 14.94 -38.78
N PHE A 248 -1.15 15.68 -38.20
CA PHE A 248 -0.61 15.38 -36.86
C PHE A 248 -1.54 15.91 -35.76
N HIS A 249 -2.41 16.85 -36.11
CA HIS A 249 -3.38 17.47 -35.22
C HIS A 249 -4.82 17.14 -35.59
N ALA A 250 -5.02 16.23 -36.54
CA ALA A 250 -6.34 15.68 -36.83
C ALA A 250 -6.63 14.64 -35.74
N GLY A 251 -7.50 14.98 -34.80
CA GLY A 251 -7.93 14.03 -33.78
C GLY A 251 -8.67 12.86 -34.40
N SER A 252 -8.26 11.63 -34.08
CA SER A 252 -9.03 10.42 -34.36
C SER A 252 -9.29 9.72 -33.04
N GLY A 253 -10.51 9.81 -32.53
CA GLY A 253 -10.93 8.94 -31.43
C GLY A 253 -10.97 7.49 -31.90
N ILE A 254 -10.57 6.56 -31.02
CA ILE A 254 -10.79 5.13 -31.23
C ILE A 254 -12.26 4.82 -30.92
N SER A 255 -12.86 3.85 -31.62
CA SER A 255 -14.23 3.39 -31.36
C SER A 255 -14.30 1.85 -31.32
N LEU A 256 -13.32 1.19 -30.72
CA LEU A 256 -13.34 -0.24 -30.43
C LEU A 256 -14.49 -0.52 -29.45
N THR A 257 -15.36 -1.48 -29.77
CA THR A 257 -16.48 -1.88 -28.90
C THR A 257 -16.07 -2.80 -27.77
N GLU A 258 -15.07 -3.64 -28.00
CA GLU A 258 -14.46 -4.50 -27.01
C GLU A 258 -12.98 -4.09 -26.89
N ILE A 259 -12.59 -3.62 -25.72
CA ILE A 259 -11.22 -3.15 -25.46
C ILE A 259 -10.50 -4.26 -24.69
N SER A 260 -9.49 -4.83 -25.34
CA SER A 260 -8.46 -5.67 -24.74
C SER A 260 -7.10 -5.17 -25.22
N LEU A 261 -6.01 -5.56 -24.55
CA LEU A 261 -4.65 -5.13 -24.88
C LEU A 261 -4.29 -5.36 -26.37
N THR A 262 -4.58 -6.53 -26.90
CA THR A 262 -4.18 -6.95 -28.24
C THR A 262 -5.05 -6.34 -29.35
N ASN A 263 -6.32 -6.02 -29.05
CA ASN A 263 -7.27 -5.41 -30.00
C ASN A 263 -6.81 -4.05 -30.56
N PHE A 264 -5.87 -3.36 -29.90
CA PHE A 264 -5.25 -2.15 -30.45
C PHE A 264 -4.42 -2.46 -31.71
N TRP A 265 -3.80 -3.63 -31.79
CA TRP A 265 -3.03 -4.07 -32.95
C TRP A 265 -3.87 -4.89 -33.91
N ASP A 266 -4.50 -5.94 -33.41
CA ASP A 266 -5.16 -6.98 -34.20
C ASP A 266 -6.32 -7.59 -33.39
N THR A 267 -7.53 -7.54 -33.96
CA THR A 267 -8.76 -8.10 -33.37
C THR A 267 -9.04 -9.52 -33.85
N GLN A 268 -8.25 -10.05 -34.78
CA GLN A 268 -8.50 -11.32 -35.49
C GLN A 268 -9.83 -11.38 -36.27
N GLU A 269 -10.40 -10.22 -36.60
CA GLU A 269 -11.64 -10.14 -37.38
C GLU A 269 -11.38 -10.10 -38.89
N TYR A 270 -10.13 -9.83 -39.30
CA TYR A 270 -9.74 -9.75 -40.71
C TYR A 270 -9.48 -11.11 -41.36
N GLU A 271 -10.54 -11.82 -41.74
CA GLU A 271 -10.45 -13.11 -42.45
C GLU A 271 -10.07 -13.00 -43.95
N ALA A 272 -9.35 -11.96 -44.37
CA ALA A 272 -8.90 -11.81 -45.77
C ALA A 272 -10.04 -11.75 -46.81
N THR A 273 -11.28 -11.42 -46.40
CA THR A 273 -12.44 -11.25 -47.29
C THR A 273 -12.95 -9.80 -47.31
N ALA A 274 -13.64 -9.39 -48.39
CA ALA A 274 -14.19 -8.04 -48.51
C ALA A 274 -15.19 -7.75 -47.36
N ASP A 275 -16.07 -8.70 -47.08
CA ASP A 275 -17.14 -8.57 -46.08
C ASP A 275 -16.61 -8.48 -44.63
N SER A 276 -15.40 -9.00 -44.35
CA SER A 276 -14.84 -9.08 -42.98
C SER A 276 -14.67 -7.70 -42.30
N ILE A 277 -14.24 -6.67 -43.03
CA ILE A 277 -13.90 -5.35 -42.47
C ILE A 277 -14.91 -4.24 -42.86
N GLU A 278 -15.74 -4.49 -43.86
CA GLU A 278 -16.51 -3.44 -44.53
C GLU A 278 -17.58 -2.75 -43.69
N SER A 279 -18.07 -3.42 -42.65
CA SER A 279 -19.15 -2.88 -41.82
C SER A 279 -18.68 -1.87 -40.77
N ASN A 280 -17.42 -1.94 -40.28
CA ASN A 280 -16.90 -0.97 -39.31
C ASN A 280 -15.36 -0.91 -39.18
N GLN A 281 -14.69 -0.23 -40.11
CA GLN A 281 -13.22 0.00 -40.09
C GLN A 281 -12.66 0.73 -38.86
N ASN A 282 -13.51 1.27 -37.98
CA ASN A 282 -13.08 1.89 -36.72
C ASN A 282 -13.20 0.94 -35.51
N GLN A 283 -13.56 -0.33 -35.74
CA GLN A 283 -13.71 -1.39 -34.73
C GLN A 283 -12.69 -2.53 -34.85
N ILE A 284 -11.68 -2.39 -35.71
CA ILE A 284 -10.63 -3.38 -35.91
C ILE A 284 -9.28 -2.86 -35.41
N GLY A 285 -8.28 -3.73 -35.31
CA GLY A 285 -6.92 -3.37 -34.96
C GLY A 285 -6.25 -2.48 -35.99
N LEU A 286 -5.25 -1.71 -35.56
CA LEU A 286 -4.51 -0.81 -36.44
C LEU A 286 -3.77 -1.56 -37.56
N ALA A 287 -3.31 -2.78 -37.29
CA ALA A 287 -2.61 -3.60 -38.28
C ALA A 287 -3.55 -4.07 -39.39
N GLU A 288 -4.72 -4.60 -39.01
CA GLU A 288 -5.79 -5.01 -39.93
C GLU A 288 -6.25 -3.83 -40.79
N TYR A 289 -6.51 -2.68 -40.18
CA TYR A 289 -6.91 -1.47 -40.90
C TYR A 289 -5.85 -1.05 -41.93
N THR A 290 -4.57 -1.05 -41.53
CA THR A 290 -3.46 -0.65 -42.39
C THR A 290 -3.27 -1.63 -43.53
N ASN A 291 -3.29 -2.94 -43.24
CA ASN A 291 -3.15 -4.00 -44.23
C ASN A 291 -4.29 -3.96 -45.26
N PHE A 292 -5.54 -3.86 -44.81
CA PHE A 292 -6.70 -3.87 -45.69
C PHE A 292 -6.75 -2.66 -46.63
N ASN A 293 -6.28 -1.49 -46.17
CA ASN A 293 -6.46 -0.23 -46.90
C ASN A 293 -5.28 0.20 -47.77
N PHE A 294 -4.05 -0.19 -47.42
CA PHE A 294 -2.85 0.35 -48.05
C PHE A 294 -1.93 -0.74 -48.55
N ILE A 295 -1.11 -0.39 -49.55
CA ILE A 295 -0.11 -1.27 -50.12
C ILE A 295 1.31 -0.81 -49.76
N SER A 296 2.26 -1.73 -49.88
CA SER A 296 3.70 -1.49 -49.87
C SER A 296 4.31 -1.82 -51.24
N GLU A 297 5.54 -1.37 -51.53
CA GLU A 297 6.14 -1.45 -52.87
C GLU A 297 6.48 -2.88 -53.31
N GLY A 298 6.88 -3.76 -52.38
CA GLY A 298 7.22 -5.15 -52.64
C GLY A 298 6.07 -6.15 -52.50
N ALA A 299 4.96 -5.75 -51.89
CA ALA A 299 3.71 -6.52 -51.76
C ALA A 299 2.51 -5.84 -52.47
N MET A 300 2.80 -5.18 -53.58
CA MET A 300 1.81 -4.46 -54.39
C MET A 300 1.00 -5.42 -55.25
N LEU A 301 -0.32 -5.48 -55.07
CA LEU A 301 -1.25 -6.25 -55.93
C LEU A 301 -0.76 -7.70 -56.23
N ALA A 302 -0.19 -8.35 -55.21
CA ALA A 302 0.41 -9.68 -55.29
C ALA A 302 -0.61 -10.76 -55.68
N GLU A 303 -1.89 -10.54 -55.35
CA GLU A 303 -3.00 -11.46 -55.63
C GLU A 303 -3.24 -11.69 -57.13
N GLN A 304 -2.70 -10.81 -58.00
CA GLN A 304 -2.83 -10.93 -59.45
C GLN A 304 -1.71 -11.73 -60.12
N HIS A 305 -0.64 -12.09 -59.41
CA HIS A 305 0.54 -12.68 -60.03
C HIS A 305 1.22 -13.79 -59.22
N GLU A 306 1.08 -13.77 -57.89
CA GLU A 306 1.40 -14.92 -57.05
C GLU A 306 0.22 -15.89 -57.14
N GLY A 307 0.40 -16.99 -57.88
CA GLY A 307 -0.68 -17.91 -58.22
C GLY A 307 -1.06 -18.91 -57.13
N GLU A 308 -0.84 -18.57 -55.86
CA GLU A 308 -1.17 -19.34 -54.67
C GLU A 308 -1.70 -18.35 -53.61
N GLU A 309 -2.77 -18.72 -52.89
CA GLU A 309 -3.32 -17.96 -51.74
C GLU A 309 -2.35 -17.94 -50.53
N GLU A 310 -1.07 -18.32 -50.74
CA GLU A 310 -0.07 -18.65 -49.70
C GLU A 310 1.31 -18.04 -49.98
N GLY A 311 1.45 -17.13 -50.95
CA GLY A 311 2.73 -16.44 -51.21
C GLY A 311 3.19 -15.57 -50.04
N GLU A 312 4.51 -15.43 -49.84
CA GLU A 312 5.10 -14.66 -48.72
C GLU A 312 4.63 -13.19 -48.70
N HIS A 313 4.31 -12.63 -49.88
CA HIS A 313 3.80 -11.27 -50.06
C HIS A 313 2.35 -11.24 -50.56
N TYR A 314 1.61 -12.36 -50.44
CA TYR A 314 0.21 -12.45 -50.85
C TYR A 314 -0.69 -11.77 -49.80
N PHE A 315 -1.41 -10.74 -50.24
CA PHE A 315 -2.41 -10.03 -49.44
C PHE A 315 -3.63 -9.71 -50.32
N PRO A 316 -4.85 -10.14 -49.94
CA PRO A 316 -6.02 -10.07 -50.80
C PRO A 316 -6.61 -8.67 -50.94
N PHE A 317 -6.25 -7.72 -50.06
CA PHE A 317 -6.66 -6.34 -50.14
C PHE A 317 -5.49 -5.36 -49.90
N PRO A 318 -5.59 -4.12 -50.43
CA PRO A 318 -6.53 -3.72 -51.49
C PRO A 318 -6.19 -4.43 -52.81
N ASN A 319 -7.19 -4.95 -53.52
CA ASN A 319 -7.05 -5.63 -54.81
C ASN A 319 -7.47 -4.78 -56.02
N LYS A 320 -7.28 -5.31 -57.23
CA LYS A 320 -7.66 -4.62 -58.47
C LYS A 320 -9.14 -4.19 -58.54
N ASP A 321 -10.06 -4.96 -57.96
CA ASP A 321 -11.50 -4.75 -58.12
C ASP A 321 -11.96 -3.55 -57.27
N ARG A 322 -11.14 -3.14 -56.30
CA ARG A 322 -11.30 -1.94 -55.49
C ARG A 322 -10.76 -0.66 -56.15
N LEU A 323 -10.12 -0.71 -57.31
CA LEU A 323 -9.51 0.48 -57.92
C LEU A 323 -10.56 1.31 -58.69
N ASP A 324 -10.64 2.63 -58.44
CA ASP A 324 -11.66 3.57 -58.99
C ASP A 324 -11.63 3.72 -60.52
N ASN A 325 -10.60 3.15 -61.15
CA ASN A 325 -10.50 3.09 -62.60
C ASN A 325 -10.05 1.69 -62.99
N ASP A 326 -10.72 1.11 -63.97
CA ASP A 326 -10.19 -0.07 -64.63
C ASP A 326 -8.78 0.30 -65.13
N LEU A 327 -7.78 -0.50 -64.73
CA LEU A 327 -6.40 -0.40 -65.18
C LEU A 327 -6.33 -0.34 -66.74
N THR A 328 -7.43 -0.69 -67.42
CA THR A 328 -7.64 -0.56 -68.85
C THR A 328 -7.82 0.87 -69.39
N ASP A 329 -8.35 1.86 -68.64
CA ASP A 329 -8.62 3.24 -69.14
C ASP A 329 -7.34 4.09 -69.32
N TYR A 330 -6.18 3.56 -68.91
CA TYR A 330 -4.88 4.20 -69.12
C TYR A 330 -4.50 4.41 -70.60
N ASP A 331 -5.10 3.64 -71.53
CA ASP A 331 -4.84 3.81 -72.97
C ASP A 331 -5.43 5.09 -73.57
N SER A 332 -6.41 5.71 -72.90
CA SER A 332 -7.20 6.83 -73.42
C SER A 332 -6.67 8.22 -73.01
N ARG A 333 -5.74 8.32 -72.04
CA ARG A 333 -5.27 9.59 -71.46
C ARG A 333 -3.77 9.81 -71.70
N PRO A 334 -3.36 10.73 -72.62
CA PRO A 334 -1.95 11.07 -72.77
C PRO A 334 -1.42 11.76 -71.50
N PRO A 335 -0.13 11.60 -71.16
CA PRO A 335 0.49 12.38 -70.09
C PRO A 335 0.31 13.87 -70.40
N VAL A 336 -0.25 14.63 -69.45
CA VAL A 336 -0.30 16.09 -69.57
C VAL A 336 1.11 16.61 -69.29
N VAL A 337 1.89 16.78 -70.36
CA VAL A 337 3.19 17.45 -70.30
C VAL A 337 2.95 18.95 -70.16
N ASN A 338 2.76 19.42 -68.93
CA ASN A 338 2.84 20.85 -68.63
C ASN A 338 4.30 21.22 -68.41
N GLY A 339 4.95 21.77 -69.45
CA GLY A 339 6.23 22.45 -69.32
C GLY A 339 7.15 22.31 -70.54
N GLN A 340 7.33 23.42 -71.27
CA GLN A 340 8.52 23.60 -72.10
C GLN A 340 9.76 23.60 -71.18
N PHE A 341 10.69 22.67 -71.39
CA PHE A 341 12.06 22.70 -70.85
C PHE A 341 12.22 22.81 -69.31
N SER A 342 11.58 21.92 -68.54
CA SER A 342 12.08 21.56 -67.20
C SER A 342 12.08 20.05 -67.01
N ASP A 343 13.21 19.50 -66.57
CA ASP A 343 13.71 18.12 -66.77
C ASP A 343 12.95 16.95 -66.13
N LYS A 344 11.63 17.01 -65.85
CA LYS A 344 10.88 15.83 -65.37
C LYS A 344 9.44 15.81 -65.92
N PRO A 345 9.02 14.78 -66.68
CA PRO A 345 7.61 14.60 -67.00
C PRO A 345 6.81 14.41 -65.70
N ILE A 346 5.81 15.26 -65.47
CA ILE A 346 4.91 15.16 -64.30
C ILE A 346 3.73 14.29 -64.73
N PHE A 347 3.61 13.11 -64.11
CA PHE A 347 2.39 12.30 -64.20
C PHE A 347 1.38 12.85 -63.19
N THR A 348 0.32 13.48 -63.67
CA THR A 348 -0.78 14.01 -62.83
C THR A 348 -1.89 12.99 -62.54
N TYR A 349 -1.68 11.72 -62.88
CA TYR A 349 -2.69 10.67 -62.73
C TYR A 349 -2.28 9.66 -61.66
N SER A 350 -3.14 9.47 -60.68
CA SER A 350 -3.08 8.43 -59.66
C SER A 350 -4.26 7.48 -59.84
N ILE A 351 -4.12 6.27 -59.34
CA ILE A 351 -5.22 5.32 -59.20
C ILE A 351 -5.62 5.34 -57.72
N GLY A 352 -6.87 5.70 -57.46
CA GLY A 352 -7.48 5.66 -56.13
C GLY A 352 -8.35 4.42 -55.92
N THR A 353 -9.02 4.34 -54.78
CA THR A 353 -10.00 3.29 -54.47
C THR A 353 -11.43 3.72 -54.78
N THR A 354 -12.27 2.76 -55.18
CA THR A 354 -13.73 2.91 -55.23
C THR A 354 -14.28 3.04 -53.81
N THR A 355 -15.50 3.56 -53.66
CA THR A 355 -16.21 3.60 -52.38
C THR A 355 -16.97 2.31 -52.06
N SER A 356 -16.78 1.23 -52.84
CA SER A 356 -17.55 0.00 -52.64
C SER A 356 -17.05 -0.81 -51.45
N HIS A 357 -15.73 -0.75 -51.17
CA HIS A 357 -15.05 -1.55 -50.15
C HIS A 357 -13.94 -0.70 -49.52
N GLY A 358 -13.79 -0.69 -48.19
CA GLY A 358 -12.69 0.00 -47.48
C GLY A 358 -12.68 1.54 -47.51
N GLU A 359 -11.59 2.16 -47.04
CA GLU A 359 -11.35 3.62 -47.16
C GLU A 359 -11.34 4.13 -48.60
N LYS A 360 -11.80 5.36 -48.77
CA LYS A 360 -11.67 6.09 -50.03
C LYS A 360 -10.33 6.84 -50.09
N ILE A 361 -9.42 6.35 -50.93
CA ILE A 361 -8.06 6.88 -51.09
C ILE A 361 -7.96 7.47 -52.49
N THR A 362 -7.54 8.74 -52.59
CA THR A 362 -7.44 9.43 -53.90
C THR A 362 -6.18 9.02 -54.67
N ASN A 363 -5.07 8.80 -53.96
CA ASN A 363 -3.79 8.40 -54.53
C ASN A 363 -3.32 7.09 -53.88
N LEU A 364 -3.89 5.94 -54.24
CA LEU A 364 -3.40 4.66 -53.71
C LEU A 364 -2.06 4.28 -54.37
N ILE A 365 -2.05 4.24 -55.70
CA ILE A 365 -0.87 3.87 -56.51
C ILE A 365 -0.69 4.79 -57.71
N LYS A 366 0.53 4.87 -58.25
CA LYS A 366 0.79 5.58 -59.51
C LYS A 366 1.48 4.70 -60.57
N PRO A 367 1.06 4.79 -61.84
CA PRO A 367 1.78 4.14 -62.94
C PRO A 367 3.13 4.83 -63.22
N SER A 368 4.13 4.07 -63.66
CA SER A 368 5.38 4.61 -64.20
C SER A 368 5.29 4.91 -65.70
N TYR A 369 6.37 5.51 -66.23
CA TYR A 369 6.52 5.76 -67.67
C TYR A 369 6.41 4.49 -68.51
N LEU A 370 6.83 3.34 -67.97
CA LEU A 370 6.84 2.07 -68.71
C LEU A 370 5.53 1.28 -68.57
N THR A 371 4.63 1.67 -67.66
CA THR A 371 3.37 0.93 -67.42
C THR A 371 2.58 0.69 -68.69
N ARG A 372 2.59 1.65 -69.65
CA ARG A 372 1.84 1.50 -70.91
C ARG A 372 2.44 0.43 -71.79
N CYS A 373 3.76 0.51 -71.97
CA CYS A 373 4.52 -0.41 -72.80
C CYS A 373 4.45 -1.83 -72.21
N ILE A 374 4.49 -1.94 -70.88
CA ILE A 374 4.42 -3.20 -70.17
C ILE A 374 2.99 -3.76 -70.18
N LYS A 375 1.95 -2.92 -70.14
CA LYS A 375 0.55 -3.37 -70.33
C LYS A 375 0.37 -4.10 -71.66
N THR A 376 0.86 -3.52 -72.75
CA THR A 376 0.81 -4.18 -74.06
C THR A 376 1.56 -5.50 -74.06
N TYR A 377 2.70 -5.59 -73.36
CA TYR A 377 3.44 -6.85 -73.19
C TYR A 377 2.65 -7.88 -72.37
N LYS A 378 2.04 -7.45 -71.25
CA LYS A 378 1.15 -8.27 -70.43
C LYS A 378 -0.02 -8.84 -71.25
N ASP A 379 -0.69 -8.00 -72.04
CA ASP A 379 -1.88 -8.38 -72.80
C ASP A 379 -1.57 -9.41 -73.91
N ILE A 380 -0.31 -9.50 -74.36
CA ILE A 380 0.14 -10.48 -75.36
C ILE A 380 0.90 -11.67 -74.76
N SER A 381 1.43 -11.55 -73.54
CA SER A 381 2.07 -12.64 -72.81
C SER A 381 1.01 -13.43 -72.04
N GLU A 382 0.67 -14.62 -72.50
CA GLU A 382 -0.14 -15.55 -71.71
C GLU A 382 0.69 -16.03 -70.50
N GLY A 383 0.31 -15.67 -69.27
CA GLY A 383 0.92 -16.20 -68.04
C GLY A 383 1.29 -15.17 -66.96
N ARG A 384 1.89 -15.67 -65.86
CA ARG A 384 2.23 -14.90 -64.64
C ARG A 384 3.31 -13.84 -64.87
N GLU A 385 4.31 -14.11 -65.70
CA GLU A 385 5.47 -13.21 -65.94
C GLU A 385 5.08 -11.83 -66.49
N GLY A 386 4.05 -11.77 -67.35
CA GLY A 386 3.54 -10.50 -67.88
C GLY A 386 2.85 -9.64 -66.82
N TYR A 387 2.12 -10.29 -65.91
CA TYR A 387 1.46 -9.63 -64.79
C TYR A 387 2.47 -9.13 -63.76
N GLU A 388 3.48 -9.93 -63.40
CA GLU A 388 4.56 -9.51 -62.50
C GLU A 388 5.27 -8.24 -62.98
N LEU A 389 5.67 -8.21 -64.25
CA LEU A 389 6.32 -7.03 -64.85
C LEU A 389 5.37 -5.83 -64.88
N TYR A 390 4.08 -6.06 -65.13
CA TYR A 390 3.07 -5.00 -65.14
C TYR A 390 2.88 -4.38 -63.75
N ILE A 391 2.82 -5.20 -62.70
CA ILE A 391 2.73 -4.71 -61.33
C ILE A 391 3.98 -3.94 -60.92
N LYS A 392 5.19 -4.45 -61.25
CA LYS A 392 6.47 -3.75 -61.00
C LYS A 392 6.62 -2.43 -61.76
N SER A 393 5.68 -2.12 -62.66
CA SER A 393 5.65 -0.83 -63.34
C SER A 393 4.91 0.25 -62.56
N PHE A 394 4.18 -0.09 -61.50
CA PHE A 394 3.59 0.88 -60.58
C PHE A 394 4.61 1.31 -59.52
N ARG A 395 4.29 2.38 -58.80
CA ARG A 395 5.10 2.92 -57.72
C ARG A 395 4.24 3.69 -56.73
N LEU A 396 4.73 3.83 -55.51
CA LEU A 396 4.26 4.82 -54.55
C LEU A 396 5.03 6.12 -54.75
N ASP A 397 4.36 7.26 -54.65
CA ASP A 397 5.01 8.56 -54.71
C ASP A 397 4.52 9.50 -53.61
N ARG A 398 4.98 10.76 -53.68
CA ARG A 398 4.67 11.78 -52.69
C ARG A 398 3.18 11.96 -52.41
N ASP A 399 2.32 11.89 -53.43
CA ASP A 399 0.89 12.09 -53.23
C ASP A 399 0.25 10.84 -52.61
N CYS A 400 0.77 9.64 -52.90
CA CYS A 400 0.38 8.41 -52.23
C CYS A 400 0.70 8.48 -50.73
N PHE A 401 1.95 8.80 -50.38
CA PHE A 401 2.39 8.93 -48.99
C PHE A 401 1.63 10.04 -48.24
N LYS A 402 1.24 11.10 -48.94
CA LYS A 402 0.39 12.16 -48.38
C LYS A 402 -1.00 11.67 -48.02
N ASP A 403 -1.63 10.84 -48.84
CA ASP A 403 -2.95 10.31 -48.52
C ASP A 403 -2.88 9.20 -47.47
N GLN A 404 -1.84 8.37 -47.49
CA GLN A 404 -1.56 7.38 -46.43
C GLN A 404 -1.46 8.02 -45.05
N ALA A 405 -0.55 8.97 -44.85
CA ALA A 405 -0.35 9.51 -43.50
C ALA A 405 -1.48 10.45 -43.04
N LYS A 406 -2.40 10.87 -43.92
CA LYS A 406 -3.62 11.62 -43.51
C LYS A 406 -4.59 10.73 -42.74
N LEU A 407 -4.52 9.43 -42.98
CA LEU A 407 -5.40 8.43 -42.39
C LEU A 407 -4.69 7.63 -41.30
N LEU A 408 -3.40 7.33 -41.50
CA LEU A 408 -2.60 6.48 -40.61
C LEU A 408 -2.03 7.23 -39.40
N ILE A 409 -1.55 8.48 -39.55
CA ILE A 409 -0.96 9.23 -38.42
C ILE A 409 -2.00 9.57 -37.34
N PRO A 410 -3.19 10.12 -37.68
CA PRO A 410 -4.25 10.32 -36.69
C PRO A 410 -4.63 9.05 -35.93
N ARG A 411 -4.64 7.90 -36.63
CA ARG A 411 -4.96 6.61 -36.01
C ARG A 411 -3.83 6.11 -35.13
N ALA A 412 -2.57 6.22 -35.55
CA ALA A 412 -1.43 5.87 -34.70
C ALA A 412 -1.43 6.68 -33.39
N VAL A 413 -1.71 7.99 -33.47
CA VAL A 413 -1.91 8.85 -32.28
C VAL A 413 -3.10 8.38 -31.45
N GLY A 414 -4.26 8.17 -32.08
CA GLY A 414 -5.48 7.75 -31.41
C GLY A 414 -5.33 6.42 -30.67
N TYR A 415 -4.87 5.38 -31.38
CA TYR A 415 -4.61 4.03 -30.86
C TYR A 415 -3.60 4.06 -29.71
N SER A 416 -2.50 4.80 -29.86
CA SER A 416 -1.52 5.00 -28.78
C SER A 416 -2.13 5.71 -27.56
N ALA A 417 -2.97 6.73 -27.77
CA ALA A 417 -3.63 7.44 -26.67
C ALA A 417 -4.60 6.53 -25.91
N GLY A 418 -5.43 5.75 -26.63
CA GLY A 418 -6.35 4.81 -25.99
C GLY A 418 -5.64 3.65 -25.28
N LEU A 419 -4.47 3.22 -25.78
CA LEU A 419 -3.67 2.21 -25.08
C LEU A 419 -3.10 2.76 -23.76
N LEU A 420 -2.70 4.04 -23.72
CA LEU A 420 -2.32 4.71 -22.47
C LEU A 420 -3.50 4.83 -21.52
N ASP A 421 -4.68 5.20 -22.03
CA ASP A 421 -5.90 5.24 -21.22
C ASP A 421 -6.23 3.87 -20.65
N TYR A 422 -6.05 2.81 -21.44
CA TYR A 422 -6.22 1.44 -20.98
C TYR A 422 -5.22 1.09 -19.87
N PHE A 423 -3.93 1.39 -20.01
CA PHE A 423 -2.92 1.13 -18.97
C PHE A 423 -3.23 1.85 -17.64
N PHE A 424 -3.69 3.10 -17.71
CA PHE A 424 -3.97 3.95 -16.55
C PHE A 424 -5.46 4.09 -16.23
N ARG A 425 -6.30 3.09 -16.54
CA ARG A 425 -7.75 3.17 -16.29
C ARG A 425 -8.15 2.87 -14.85
N GLY A 426 -7.41 1.98 -14.19
CA GLY A 426 -7.76 1.48 -12.86
C GLY A 426 -7.67 2.55 -11.77
N LYS A 427 -8.81 2.85 -11.15
CA LYS A 427 -8.98 3.87 -10.12
C LYS A 427 -9.77 3.34 -8.93
N LEU A 428 -9.28 3.67 -7.74
CA LEU A 428 -9.95 3.46 -6.47
C LEU A 428 -10.07 4.79 -5.73
N ASP A 429 -11.18 4.98 -5.03
CA ASP A 429 -11.29 6.01 -3.99
C ASP A 429 -11.08 5.36 -2.62
N ILE A 430 -10.40 6.09 -1.73
CA ILE A 430 -10.12 5.65 -0.36
C ILE A 430 -10.72 6.66 0.60
N THR A 431 -11.56 6.17 1.50
CA THR A 431 -11.97 6.91 2.69
C THR A 431 -11.33 6.28 3.90
N VAL A 432 -10.55 7.06 4.64
CA VAL A 432 -9.95 6.61 5.89
C VAL A 432 -10.96 6.80 7.01
N ASN A 433 -11.38 5.70 7.63
CA ASN A 433 -12.31 5.71 8.76
C ASN A 433 -11.51 5.84 10.06
N ASN A 434 -10.79 6.97 10.20
CA ASN A 434 -10.00 7.22 11.40
C ASN A 434 -10.90 7.43 12.62
N ASP A 435 -11.00 6.44 13.49
CA ASP A 435 -11.29 6.65 14.91
C ASP A 435 -9.96 6.61 15.69
N ALA A 436 -9.93 7.17 16.88
CA ALA A 436 -8.73 7.20 17.71
C ALA A 436 -8.40 5.86 18.39
N THR A 437 -9.25 4.85 18.21
CA THR A 437 -8.99 3.47 18.65
C THR A 437 -7.79 2.84 17.95
N LEU A 438 -7.28 3.51 16.91
CA LEU A 438 -6.23 3.11 15.98
C LEU A 438 -4.79 3.48 16.39
N ILE A 439 -4.59 4.06 17.58
CA ILE A 439 -3.30 4.59 18.03
C ILE A 439 -2.64 3.59 18.99
N ASP A 440 -1.35 3.30 18.78
CA ASP A 440 -0.43 2.81 19.82
C ASP A 440 0.26 4.02 20.48
N PRO A 441 -0.21 4.46 21.66
CA PRO A 441 0.30 5.68 22.25
C PRO A 441 1.58 5.42 23.06
N ILE A 442 1.94 4.15 23.32
CA ILE A 442 3.23 3.78 23.91
C ILE A 442 4.33 3.98 22.87
N ARG A 443 4.07 3.57 21.62
CA ARG A 443 4.96 3.83 20.48
C ARG A 443 4.79 5.23 19.89
N GLN A 444 3.71 5.92 20.25
CA GLN A 444 3.28 7.19 19.64
C GLN A 444 3.10 7.06 18.12
N CYS A 445 2.41 6.00 17.68
CA CYS A 445 2.11 5.75 16.27
C CYS A 445 0.65 5.30 16.05
N VAL A 446 0.19 5.35 14.80
CA VAL A 446 -1.02 4.65 14.34
C VAL A 446 -0.65 3.20 14.06
N ASP A 447 -1.30 2.25 14.73
CA ASP A 447 -1.03 0.80 14.66
C ASP A 447 -2.19 -0.02 14.08
N HIS A 448 -3.30 0.65 13.75
CA HIS A 448 -4.43 0.07 13.03
C HIS A 448 -4.99 1.08 12.03
N LEU A 449 -5.56 0.63 10.92
CA LEU A 449 -6.28 1.47 9.97
C LEU A 449 -7.57 0.77 9.54
N GLU A 450 -8.65 1.52 9.49
CA GLU A 450 -9.89 1.08 8.82
C GLU A 450 -10.10 1.93 7.57
N LEU A 451 -10.24 1.28 6.42
CA LEU A 451 -10.28 1.92 5.12
C LEU A 451 -11.52 1.44 4.36
N THR A 452 -12.37 2.37 3.92
CA THR A 452 -13.38 2.08 2.92
C THR A 452 -12.81 2.32 1.53
N ILE A 453 -12.69 1.25 0.76
CA ILE A 453 -12.17 1.25 -0.61
C ILE A 453 -13.36 1.20 -1.55
N THR A 454 -13.38 2.07 -2.56
CA THR A 454 -14.46 2.16 -3.53
C THR A 454 -13.90 2.08 -4.94
N ASN A 455 -14.44 1.20 -5.78
CA ASN A 455 -14.09 1.11 -7.19
C ASN A 455 -14.72 2.30 -7.93
N THR A 456 -13.87 3.16 -8.49
CA THR A 456 -14.26 4.32 -9.30
C THR A 456 -13.85 4.17 -10.77
N THR A 457 -13.38 2.98 -11.15
CA THR A 457 -13.14 2.61 -12.55
C THR A 457 -14.47 2.48 -13.28
N PRO A 458 -14.70 3.22 -14.38
CA PRO A 458 -15.97 3.17 -15.10
C PRO A 458 -16.25 1.80 -15.71
N ASP A 459 -17.43 1.24 -15.43
CA ASP A 459 -17.99 0.05 -16.09
C ASP A 459 -17.11 -1.22 -16.05
N GLU A 460 -16.16 -1.33 -15.11
CA GLU A 460 -15.30 -2.51 -14.94
C GLU A 460 -15.32 -3.04 -13.51
N ASP A 461 -15.56 -4.35 -13.38
CA ASP A 461 -15.42 -5.06 -12.11
C ASP A 461 -13.93 -5.28 -11.79
N MET A 462 -13.62 -5.35 -10.50
CA MET A 462 -12.32 -5.76 -9.96
C MET A 462 -12.52 -7.06 -9.21
N THR A 463 -11.90 -8.17 -9.63
CA THR A 463 -12.11 -9.47 -8.98
C THR A 463 -10.82 -10.21 -8.70
N GLU A 464 -10.83 -11.10 -7.70
CA GLU A 464 -9.72 -12.03 -7.40
C GLU A 464 -8.33 -11.37 -7.26
N GLY A 465 -8.26 -10.10 -6.86
CA GLY A 465 -7.00 -9.35 -6.83
C GLY A 465 -6.43 -9.20 -5.43
N ARG A 466 -5.13 -8.90 -5.38
CA ARG A 466 -4.43 -8.55 -4.15
C ARG A 466 -4.55 -7.06 -3.88
N LEU A 467 -4.74 -6.70 -2.61
CA LEU A 467 -4.67 -5.33 -2.11
C LEU A 467 -3.42 -5.13 -1.25
N VAL A 468 -2.67 -4.09 -1.57
CA VAL A 468 -1.48 -3.65 -0.83
C VAL A 468 -1.72 -2.24 -0.30
N LEU A 469 -1.50 -2.06 1.00
CA LEU A 469 -1.39 -0.77 1.66
C LEU A 469 0.01 -0.23 1.47
N VAL A 470 0.12 1.05 1.10
CA VAL A 470 1.37 1.80 1.16
C VAL A 470 1.12 3.07 1.94
N VAL A 471 1.85 3.28 3.03
CA VAL A 471 1.88 4.53 3.76
C VAL A 471 3.18 5.25 3.43
N LYS A 472 3.08 6.50 3.00
CA LYS A 472 4.23 7.37 2.76
C LYS A 472 4.19 8.52 3.74
N TYR A 473 5.25 8.68 4.54
CA TYR A 473 5.33 9.74 5.55
C TYR A 473 6.71 10.37 5.64
N ARG A 474 6.82 11.56 6.23
CA ARG A 474 8.11 12.20 6.57
C ARG A 474 8.01 12.99 7.87
N MET A 475 9.12 13.05 8.61
CA MET A 475 9.19 13.72 9.91
C MET A 475 9.44 15.24 9.78
N ALA A 476 10.04 15.67 8.68
CA ALA A 476 10.29 17.07 8.36
C ALA A 476 10.32 17.32 6.85
N GLU A 477 10.04 18.55 6.43
CA GLU A 477 9.99 18.95 5.00
C GLU A 477 11.32 18.67 4.25
N ASP A 478 12.46 18.76 4.93
CA ASP A 478 13.80 18.54 4.37
C ASP A 478 14.30 17.09 4.48
N GLU A 479 13.52 16.19 5.10
CA GLU A 479 13.85 14.77 5.20
C GLU A 479 13.23 13.94 4.07
N PRO A 480 13.88 12.82 3.66
CA PRO A 480 13.32 11.92 2.67
C PRO A 480 12.06 11.24 3.21
N TYR A 481 11.12 10.94 2.31
CA TYR A 481 9.95 10.12 2.65
C TYR A 481 10.36 8.70 3.04
N GLN A 482 9.67 8.18 4.04
CA GLN A 482 9.70 6.80 4.50
C GLN A 482 8.42 6.09 4.06
N TYR A 483 8.48 4.77 3.95
CA TYR A 483 7.41 3.94 3.39
C TYR A 483 7.12 2.75 4.31
N ILE A 484 5.84 2.48 4.55
CA ILE A 484 5.36 1.23 5.17
C ILE A 484 4.47 0.54 4.16
N THR A 485 4.81 -0.69 3.79
CA THR A 485 4.09 -1.47 2.79
C THR A 485 3.61 -2.78 3.40
N GLY A 486 2.33 -3.09 3.25
CA GLY A 486 1.73 -4.30 3.82
C GLY A 486 0.61 -4.88 2.96
N ASN A 487 0.54 -6.21 2.88
CA ASN A 487 -0.58 -6.89 2.22
C ASN A 487 -1.81 -6.81 3.10
N ILE A 488 -2.91 -6.31 2.55
CA ILE A 488 -4.19 -6.21 3.25
C ILE A 488 -5.04 -7.43 2.94
N SER A 489 -5.09 -7.84 1.67
CA SER A 489 -5.86 -9.00 1.22
C SER A 489 -5.18 -9.64 0.02
N GLU A 490 -5.15 -10.97 -0.02
CA GLU A 490 -4.72 -11.75 -1.18
C GLU A 490 -5.88 -12.07 -2.14
N ASN A 491 -7.13 -11.80 -1.74
CA ASN A 491 -8.31 -11.99 -2.58
C ASN A 491 -9.37 -10.93 -2.24
N PHE A 492 -9.45 -9.91 -3.10
CA PHE A 492 -10.34 -8.78 -2.99
C PHE A 492 -11.17 -8.64 -4.26
N SER A 493 -12.43 -8.24 -4.10
CA SER A 493 -13.33 -8.06 -5.25
C SER A 493 -14.33 -6.93 -4.98
N LEU A 494 -14.51 -6.06 -5.98
CA LEU A 494 -15.54 -5.03 -6.05
C LEU A 494 -16.24 -5.14 -7.40
N THR A 495 -17.55 -5.29 -7.38
CA THR A 495 -18.37 -5.47 -8.58
C THR A 495 -19.40 -4.36 -8.72
N ALA A 496 -20.11 -4.31 -9.84
CA ALA A 496 -21.26 -3.41 -10.02
C ALA A 496 -22.34 -3.55 -8.92
N GLU A 497 -22.46 -4.72 -8.26
CA GLU A 497 -23.39 -4.94 -7.13
C GLU A 497 -22.83 -4.46 -5.78
N GLN A 498 -21.50 -4.47 -5.63
CA GLN A 498 -20.79 -4.02 -4.44
C GLN A 498 -19.58 -3.18 -4.85
N THR A 499 -19.81 -1.88 -5.01
CA THR A 499 -18.78 -0.95 -5.49
C THR A 499 -17.81 -0.51 -4.40
N SER A 500 -18.08 -0.82 -3.12
CA SER A 500 -17.24 -0.45 -1.98
C SER A 500 -17.18 -1.54 -0.93
N ASP A 501 -16.06 -1.63 -0.22
CA ASP A 501 -15.89 -2.52 0.93
C ASP A 501 -14.99 -1.85 1.99
N THR A 502 -15.19 -2.21 3.26
CA THR A 502 -14.41 -1.69 4.39
C THR A 502 -13.46 -2.76 4.89
N ILE A 503 -12.18 -2.44 4.96
CA ILE A 503 -11.12 -3.35 5.38
C ILE A 503 -10.32 -2.74 6.52
N SER A 504 -9.97 -3.60 7.48
CA SER A 504 -9.12 -3.26 8.61
C SER A 504 -7.70 -3.80 8.37
N PHE A 505 -6.69 -2.98 8.64
CA PHE A 505 -5.27 -3.33 8.52
C PHE A 505 -4.58 -3.11 9.86
N GLU A 506 -3.92 -4.14 10.38
CA GLU A 506 -3.13 -4.11 11.62
C GLU A 506 -1.65 -4.10 11.26
N PHE A 507 -0.88 -3.16 11.81
CA PHE A 507 0.58 -3.14 11.69
C PHE A 507 1.18 -4.21 12.61
N ASP A 508 2.35 -4.79 12.26
CA ASP A 508 2.91 -5.90 13.03
C ASP A 508 3.24 -5.45 14.48
N PRO A 509 2.58 -6.04 15.50
CA PRO A 509 2.87 -5.69 16.88
C PRO A 509 4.26 -6.13 17.35
N TYR A 510 4.97 -6.99 16.61
CA TYR A 510 6.31 -7.46 16.94
C TYR A 510 7.44 -6.65 16.29
N ASP A 511 7.12 -5.76 15.34
CA ASP A 511 8.07 -4.86 14.71
C ASP A 511 7.88 -3.44 15.26
N PHE A 512 8.75 -3.03 16.19
CA PHE A 512 8.68 -1.73 16.85
C PHE A 512 8.86 -0.53 15.88
N GLU A 513 9.32 -0.78 14.66
CA GLU A 513 9.43 0.24 13.60
C GLU A 513 8.17 0.30 12.71
N GLN A 514 7.20 -0.62 12.87
CA GLN A 514 5.98 -0.64 12.06
C GLN A 514 4.82 0.07 12.76
N GLY A 515 4.56 1.29 12.31
CA GLY A 515 3.39 2.11 12.63
C GLY A 515 3.62 3.52 12.09
N ILE A 516 2.54 4.27 11.86
CA ILE A 516 2.66 5.64 11.33
C ILE A 516 2.96 6.60 12.49
N PRO A 517 4.14 7.24 12.59
CA PRO A 517 4.45 8.11 13.72
C PRO A 517 3.42 9.25 13.84
N LEU A 518 2.89 9.49 15.05
CA LEU A 518 1.88 10.54 15.30
C LEU A 518 2.43 11.95 15.12
N ASP A 519 3.75 12.12 15.21
CA ASP A 519 4.48 13.36 15.01
C ASP A 519 5.01 13.52 13.58
N ALA A 520 4.65 12.62 12.65
CA ALA A 520 4.95 12.82 11.24
C ALA A 520 4.29 14.11 10.73
N GLN A 521 5.06 14.97 10.07
CA GLN A 521 4.55 16.24 9.53
C GLN A 521 3.63 16.02 8.34
N GLU A 522 3.90 14.98 7.56
CA GLU A 522 3.09 14.59 6.42
C GLU A 522 2.96 13.07 6.39
N ALA A 523 1.74 12.58 6.15
CA ALA A 523 1.44 11.19 5.91
C ALA A 523 0.40 11.08 4.79
N SER A 524 0.52 10.08 3.93
CA SER A 524 -0.43 9.78 2.85
C SER A 524 -0.57 8.28 2.69
N ILE A 525 -1.75 7.84 2.28
CA ILE A 525 -2.07 6.43 2.09
C ILE A 525 -2.34 6.18 0.60
N TYR A 526 -1.77 5.08 0.10
CA TYR A 526 -2.06 4.51 -1.21
C TYR A 526 -2.59 3.11 -1.02
N ILE A 527 -3.57 2.74 -1.83
CA ILE A 527 -4.03 1.38 -1.99
C ILE A 527 -3.74 0.97 -3.42
N VAL A 528 -3.03 -0.14 -3.55
CA VAL A 528 -2.70 -0.73 -4.85
C VAL A 528 -3.45 -2.05 -4.96
N TYR A 529 -4.33 -2.13 -5.94
CA TYR A 529 -4.98 -3.36 -6.37
C TYR A 529 -4.24 -3.93 -7.58
N ARG A 530 -4.03 -5.25 -7.58
CA ARG A 530 -3.50 -6.00 -8.73
C ARG A 530 -4.25 -7.32 -8.88
N GLY A 531 -4.91 -7.52 -10.02
CA GLY A 531 -5.75 -8.69 -10.31
C GLY A 531 -6.66 -8.46 -11.52
N GLN A 532 -7.77 -9.20 -11.61
CA GLN A 532 -8.70 -9.09 -12.73
C GLN A 532 -9.39 -7.71 -12.77
N LEU A 533 -9.06 -6.87 -13.74
CA LEU A 533 -9.69 -5.57 -13.99
C LEU A 533 -10.46 -5.60 -15.31
N GLY A 534 -11.79 -5.73 -15.24
CA GLY A 534 -12.61 -5.98 -16.42
C GLY A 534 -12.21 -7.31 -17.08
N THR A 535 -11.73 -7.26 -18.32
CA THR A 535 -11.25 -8.43 -19.06
C THR A 535 -9.75 -8.71 -18.89
N GLU A 536 -8.98 -7.81 -18.26
CA GLU A 536 -7.53 -7.99 -18.06
C GLU A 536 -7.25 -8.76 -16.77
N GLU A 537 -6.58 -9.92 -16.86
CA GLU A 537 -6.31 -10.79 -15.70
C GLU A 537 -5.38 -10.19 -14.63
N ASP A 538 -4.48 -9.29 -15.04
CA ASP A 538 -3.45 -8.69 -14.17
C ASP A 538 -3.41 -7.16 -14.33
N GLY A 539 -4.59 -6.55 -14.21
CA GLY A 539 -4.75 -5.10 -14.22
C GLY A 539 -4.40 -4.48 -12.87
N ILE A 540 -3.97 -3.21 -12.90
CA ILE A 540 -3.59 -2.44 -11.72
C ILE A 540 -4.57 -1.29 -11.52
N ALA A 541 -5.06 -1.13 -10.29
CA ALA A 541 -5.85 0.03 -9.89
C ALA A 541 -5.26 0.67 -8.65
N VAL A 542 -5.31 2.00 -8.61
CA VAL A 542 -4.69 2.79 -7.54
C VAL A 542 -5.71 3.73 -6.96
N GLY A 543 -5.72 3.81 -5.63
CA GLY A 543 -6.37 4.89 -4.91
C GLY A 543 -5.36 5.60 -4.03
N MET A 544 -5.57 6.91 -3.87
CA MET A 544 -4.76 7.73 -2.97
C MET A 544 -5.69 8.60 -2.11
N SER A 545 -5.41 8.63 -0.81
CA SER A 545 -6.01 9.62 0.09
C SER A 545 -5.00 10.76 0.29
N GLN A 546 -5.38 11.98 -0.11
CA GLN A 546 -4.56 13.17 0.16
C GLN A 546 -4.58 13.47 1.65
N GLU A 547 -3.39 13.57 2.24
CA GLU A 547 -3.13 13.91 3.65
C GLU A 547 -3.93 13.08 4.67
N LEU A 548 -3.28 12.05 5.21
CA LEU A 548 -3.77 11.36 6.38
C LEU A 548 -3.71 12.31 7.57
N ILE A 549 -4.88 12.76 8.05
CA ILE A 549 -4.99 13.54 9.29
C ILE A 549 -4.69 12.60 10.46
N LEU A 550 -3.51 12.78 11.06
CA LEU A 550 -3.08 12.00 12.21
C LEU A 550 -3.78 12.47 13.49
N PRO A 551 -4.13 11.55 14.41
CA PRO A 551 -4.73 11.91 15.68
C PRO A 551 -3.84 12.86 16.50
N THR A 552 -4.43 13.93 17.01
CA THR A 552 -3.72 14.99 17.74
C THR A 552 -3.81 14.76 19.25
N GLN A 553 -2.66 14.70 19.93
CA GLN A 553 -2.62 14.71 21.39
C GLN A 553 -2.97 16.10 21.91
N THR A 554 -3.83 16.20 22.91
CA THR A 554 -4.19 17.49 23.53
C THR A 554 -4.02 17.48 25.05
N PRO A 555 -3.49 18.58 25.63
CA PRO A 555 -3.44 18.77 27.08
C PRO A 555 -4.80 19.23 27.67
N ASP A 556 -5.79 19.53 26.82
CA ASP A 556 -7.08 20.10 27.24
C ASP A 556 -7.95 19.09 27.99
N ILE A 557 -7.68 17.80 27.85
CA ILE A 557 -8.30 16.74 28.66
C ILE A 557 -7.23 16.06 29.49
N SER A 558 -7.49 15.90 30.79
CA SER A 558 -6.68 15.09 31.70
C SER A 558 -7.48 13.94 32.31
N ILE A 559 -6.82 12.80 32.45
CA ILE A 559 -7.35 11.62 33.15
C ILE A 559 -6.74 11.61 34.56
N SER A 560 -7.59 11.46 35.56
CA SER A 560 -7.20 11.45 36.98
C SER A 560 -7.97 10.40 37.76
N LEU A 561 -7.52 10.17 39.01
CA LEU A 561 -8.22 9.32 39.94
C LEU A 561 -9.67 9.80 40.13
N PRO A 562 -10.64 8.88 40.23
CA PRO A 562 -12.00 9.22 40.63
C PRO A 562 -12.01 9.76 42.08
N ASP A 563 -13.12 10.35 42.55
CA ASP A 563 -13.30 10.78 43.96
C ASP A 563 -12.99 9.64 44.94
N LYS A 564 -13.42 8.45 44.53
CA LYS A 564 -12.57 7.30 44.25
C LYS A 564 -11.30 7.08 45.10
N GLY A 565 -10.19 7.63 44.63
CA GLY A 565 -8.83 7.45 45.13
C GLY A 565 -8.06 6.27 44.50
N VAL A 566 -8.72 5.38 43.75
CA VAL A 566 -8.10 4.30 42.97
C VAL A 566 -8.89 4.06 41.69
N TYR A 567 -8.20 3.63 40.64
CA TYR A 567 -8.82 3.24 39.37
C TYR A 567 -9.56 1.90 39.50
N ALA A 568 -8.94 0.92 40.16
CA ALA A 568 -9.53 -0.40 40.36
C ALA A 568 -8.98 -1.08 41.63
N ILE A 569 -9.73 -2.06 42.16
CA ILE A 569 -9.33 -2.93 43.27
C ILE A 569 -9.73 -4.36 42.91
N SER A 570 -8.86 -5.34 43.18
CA SER A 570 -9.15 -6.77 43.04
C SER A 570 -8.69 -7.56 44.25
N ASP A 571 -9.51 -8.49 44.74
CA ASP A 571 -9.23 -9.44 45.82
C ASP A 571 -9.14 -10.90 45.31
N ASN A 572 -9.29 -11.09 43.99
CA ASN A 572 -9.44 -12.40 43.35
C ASN A 572 -8.08 -13.11 43.16
N LEU A 573 -7.60 -13.78 44.20
CA LEU A 573 -6.63 -14.87 44.06
C LEU A 573 -7.36 -16.21 44.10
N VAL A 574 -7.58 -16.83 42.94
CA VAL A 574 -8.19 -18.17 42.87
C VAL A 574 -7.14 -19.21 43.27
N PRO A 575 -7.38 -20.05 44.31
CA PRO A 575 -6.38 -21.00 44.82
C PRO A 575 -5.97 -22.14 43.87
N ASP A 576 -6.61 -22.29 42.70
CA ASP A 576 -6.35 -23.38 41.73
C ASP A 576 -5.48 -22.88 40.55
N LEU A 577 -4.17 -22.91 40.79
CA LEU A 577 -3.07 -22.23 40.09
C LEU A 577 -2.67 -22.75 38.68
N ALA A 578 -3.56 -23.39 37.90
CA ALA A 578 -3.14 -23.95 36.59
C ALA A 578 -4.06 -23.67 35.39
N ASN A 579 -5.34 -23.32 35.58
CA ASN A 579 -6.31 -23.28 34.48
C ASN A 579 -7.13 -21.99 34.35
N GLN A 580 -6.82 -20.92 35.11
CA GLN A 580 -7.64 -19.68 35.12
C GLN A 580 -6.83 -18.38 35.27
N ALA A 581 -5.61 -18.30 34.74
CA ALA A 581 -4.82 -17.05 34.79
C ALA A 581 -5.55 -15.85 34.13
N THR A 582 -6.38 -16.10 33.11
CA THR A 582 -7.18 -15.07 32.42
C THR A 582 -8.37 -14.53 33.20
N ARG A 583 -8.68 -15.08 34.39
CA ARG A 583 -9.74 -14.55 35.29
C ARG A 583 -9.21 -13.82 36.52
N GLN A 584 -7.90 -13.81 36.73
CA GLN A 584 -7.26 -13.12 37.86
C GLN A 584 -6.88 -11.70 37.41
N GLY A 585 -7.64 -10.71 37.86
CA GLY A 585 -7.52 -9.36 37.31
C GLY A 585 -8.53 -8.37 37.88
N PHE A 586 -8.60 -7.21 37.25
CA PHE A 586 -9.54 -6.15 37.51
C PHE A 586 -10.70 -6.25 36.52
N ASP A 587 -11.89 -6.51 37.02
CA ASP A 587 -13.12 -6.65 36.23
C ASP A 587 -13.88 -5.33 36.10
N LYS A 588 -13.43 -4.27 36.78
CA LYS A 588 -13.99 -2.92 36.69
C LYS A 588 -12.92 -1.88 36.85
N ILE A 589 -13.06 -0.79 36.11
CA ILE A 589 -12.20 0.39 36.25
C ILE A 589 -13.05 1.65 36.34
N SER A 590 -12.66 2.56 37.24
CA SER A 590 -13.28 3.86 37.44
C SER A 590 -12.25 4.96 37.17
N LEU A 591 -12.66 6.05 36.52
CA LEU A 591 -11.74 7.17 36.24
C LEU A 591 -12.50 8.50 36.19
N ARG A 592 -11.75 9.60 36.31
CA ARG A 592 -12.27 10.95 36.14
C ARG A 592 -11.60 11.62 34.94
N ILE A 593 -12.42 12.24 34.09
CA ILE A 593 -11.99 12.99 32.91
C ILE A 593 -12.25 14.46 33.18
N GLU A 594 -11.24 15.30 33.11
CA GLU A 594 -11.33 16.73 33.36
C GLU A 594 -11.02 17.52 32.10
N ASN A 595 -11.85 18.51 31.78
CA ASN A 595 -11.53 19.51 30.76
C ASN A 595 -10.77 20.65 31.43
N THR A 596 -9.50 20.80 31.08
CA THR A 596 -8.59 21.81 31.63
C THR A 596 -8.63 23.12 30.84
N SER A 597 -9.34 23.15 29.71
CA SER A 597 -9.45 24.30 28.83
C SER A 597 -10.55 25.27 29.26
N SER A 598 -10.50 26.49 28.70
CA SER A 598 -11.50 27.53 28.92
C SER A 598 -12.76 27.38 28.05
N ALA A 599 -12.82 26.37 27.19
CA ALA A 599 -13.92 26.15 26.25
C ALA A 599 -14.61 24.81 26.51
N ASP A 600 -15.90 24.72 26.21
CA ASP A 600 -16.60 23.45 26.24
C ASP A 600 -16.10 22.55 25.11
N ILE A 601 -15.88 21.27 25.40
CA ILE A 601 -15.54 20.26 24.39
C ILE A 601 -16.82 19.53 24.01
N LEU A 602 -17.08 19.47 22.70
CA LEU A 602 -18.25 18.84 22.10
C LEU A 602 -17.79 17.71 21.18
N PRO A 603 -17.74 16.46 21.68
CA PRO A 603 -17.49 15.29 20.84
C PRO A 603 -18.56 15.11 19.77
N ASP A 604 -18.14 14.72 18.57
CA ASP A 604 -19.07 14.31 17.52
C ASP A 604 -19.88 13.08 17.97
N ASP A 605 -21.13 13.01 17.52
CA ASP A 605 -22.13 12.01 17.94
C ASP A 605 -22.36 11.89 19.46
N ASN A 606 -21.79 12.82 20.25
CA ASN A 606 -21.73 12.76 21.71
C ASN A 606 -20.98 11.53 22.21
N ILE A 607 -19.99 11.02 21.48
CA ILE A 607 -19.24 9.81 21.83
C ILE A 607 -17.84 10.17 22.32
N LEU A 608 -17.49 9.62 23.49
CA LEU A 608 -16.14 9.60 24.03
C LEU A 608 -15.73 8.13 24.18
N ASN A 609 -14.58 7.77 23.62
CA ASN A 609 -14.02 6.44 23.69
C ASN A 609 -12.96 6.39 24.81
N ILE A 610 -12.97 5.30 25.57
CA ILE A 610 -11.97 5.04 26.62
C ILE A 610 -11.26 3.74 26.24
N ILE A 611 -9.94 3.77 26.18
CA ILE A 611 -9.12 2.63 25.75
C ILE A 611 -8.12 2.33 26.87
N ILE A 612 -7.86 1.04 27.11
CA ILE A 612 -6.94 0.57 28.13
C ILE A 612 -5.91 -0.32 27.42
N ARG A 613 -4.62 0.00 27.52
CA ARG A 613 -3.54 -0.83 26.95
C ARG A 613 -2.50 -1.17 28.02
N TYR A 614 -1.92 -2.37 27.93
CA TYR A 614 -0.89 -2.88 28.83
C TYR A 614 -0.06 -3.98 28.14
N ARG A 615 1.11 -4.30 28.72
CA ARG A 615 1.95 -5.45 28.34
C ARG A 615 1.70 -6.64 29.25
N MET A 616 1.81 -7.84 28.70
CA MET A 616 1.72 -9.11 29.42
C MET A 616 2.90 -10.04 29.08
N PRO A 617 3.39 -10.87 30.01
CA PRO A 617 4.44 -11.85 29.73
C PRO A 617 3.97 -12.95 28.75
N ILE A 618 4.81 -13.34 27.78
CA ILE A 618 4.54 -14.45 26.83
C ILE A 618 4.58 -15.84 27.50
N THR A 619 5.25 -15.96 28.65
CA THR A 619 5.43 -17.24 29.34
C THR A 619 4.09 -17.90 29.64
N ALA A 620 3.98 -19.21 29.36
CA ALA A 620 2.77 -19.99 29.58
C ALA A 620 2.14 -19.68 30.94
N ALA A 621 0.81 -19.50 30.98
CA ALA A 621 0.05 -19.19 32.20
C ALA A 621 0.38 -20.06 33.43
N SER A 622 0.94 -21.25 33.21
CA SER A 622 1.44 -22.19 34.23
C SER A 622 2.75 -21.78 34.93
N GLU A 623 3.49 -20.79 34.42
CA GLU A 623 4.75 -20.30 35.00
C GLU A 623 4.60 -18.97 35.77
N LEU A 624 3.44 -18.31 35.65
CA LEU A 624 3.05 -17.11 36.39
C LEU A 624 2.78 -17.46 37.88
N THR A 625 3.85 -17.63 38.65
CA THR A 625 3.76 -18.03 40.08
C THR A 625 3.94 -16.87 41.04
N ASP A 626 4.49 -15.74 40.59
CA ASP A 626 4.74 -14.55 41.41
C ASP A 626 4.49 -13.24 40.61
N PRO A 627 3.48 -12.42 40.97
CA PRO A 627 3.21 -11.12 40.34
C PRO A 627 4.30 -10.05 40.58
N PHE A 628 5.32 -10.34 41.41
CA PHE A 628 6.47 -9.46 41.64
C PHE A 628 7.65 -9.70 40.70
N VAL A 629 7.56 -10.67 39.78
CA VAL A 629 8.59 -10.90 38.76
C VAL A 629 8.22 -10.07 37.54
N SER A 630 8.87 -8.92 37.37
CA SER A 630 8.70 -8.11 36.16
C SER A 630 9.12 -8.92 34.93
N PRO A 631 8.34 -8.91 33.83
CA PRO A 631 8.83 -9.38 32.54
C PRO A 631 10.10 -8.59 32.16
N SER A 632 11.01 -9.21 31.42
CA SER A 632 12.23 -8.50 30.98
C SER A 632 11.88 -7.41 29.97
N GLU A 633 12.66 -6.32 29.90
CA GLU A 633 12.48 -5.26 28.90
C GLU A 633 12.52 -5.77 27.45
N ASP A 634 13.16 -6.93 27.23
CA ASP A 634 13.32 -7.59 25.93
C ASP A 634 12.15 -8.55 25.59
N GLU A 635 11.17 -8.74 26.47
CA GLU A 635 10.00 -9.59 26.18
C GLU A 635 9.01 -8.87 25.23
N PRO A 636 8.42 -9.56 24.24
CA PRO A 636 7.52 -8.92 23.32
C PRO A 636 6.21 -8.50 23.99
N LEU A 637 5.61 -7.45 23.43
CA LEU A 637 4.28 -7.00 23.76
C LEU A 637 3.27 -8.11 23.47
N VAL A 638 2.73 -8.75 24.50
CA VAL A 638 1.43 -9.42 24.35
C VAL A 638 0.37 -8.34 24.51
N SER A 639 -0.08 -7.79 23.38
CA SER A 639 -1.44 -7.27 23.33
C SER A 639 -2.35 -8.46 23.66
N ALA A 640 -2.89 -8.52 24.88
CA ALA A 640 -4.09 -9.31 25.06
C ALA A 640 -5.14 -8.63 24.16
N GLU A 641 -5.43 -9.28 23.04
CA GLU A 641 -6.49 -9.00 22.05
C GLU A 641 -7.29 -7.73 22.32
N ASN A 642 -7.27 -6.78 21.38
CA ASN A 642 -8.11 -5.58 21.25
C ASN A 642 -9.49 -5.67 21.94
N PHE A 643 -9.53 -5.63 23.27
CA PHE A 643 -10.69 -5.22 24.03
C PHE A 643 -10.45 -3.75 24.33
N GLY A 644 -10.47 -2.97 23.25
CA GLY A 644 -11.13 -1.69 23.32
C GLY A 644 -12.53 -1.97 23.84
N ILE A 645 -12.71 -1.95 25.16
CA ILE A 645 -14.01 -1.67 25.73
C ILE A 645 -14.21 -0.17 25.46
N GLY A 646 -14.46 0.14 24.19
CA GLY A 646 -15.01 1.40 23.74
C GLY A 646 -16.41 1.47 24.32
N ALA A 647 -16.48 1.73 25.63
CA ALA A 647 -17.70 2.15 26.26
C ALA A 647 -17.97 3.53 25.67
N SER A 648 -18.76 3.58 24.61
CA SER A 648 -19.24 4.83 24.03
C SER A 648 -20.27 5.41 24.97
N TRP A 649 -19.86 6.45 25.69
CA TRP A 649 -20.76 7.15 26.58
C TRP A 649 -21.38 8.32 25.83
N GLY A 650 -22.71 8.35 25.74
CA GLY A 650 -23.48 9.48 25.20
C GLY A 650 -23.33 10.73 26.07
N ILE A 651 -22.22 11.43 25.94
CA ILE A 651 -21.85 12.62 26.71
C ILE A 651 -22.05 13.84 25.81
N GLY A 652 -23.07 14.63 26.11
CA GLY A 652 -23.42 15.78 25.28
C GLY A 652 -22.43 16.95 25.32
N ILE A 653 -21.62 17.06 26.38
CA ILE A 653 -20.65 18.16 26.58
C ILE A 653 -19.67 17.81 27.70
N ILE A 654 -18.39 18.17 27.54
CA ILE A 654 -17.42 18.24 28.63
C ILE A 654 -17.21 19.74 28.96
N PRO A 655 -17.85 20.26 30.02
CA PRO A 655 -17.86 21.70 30.28
C PRO A 655 -16.46 22.26 30.51
N ALA A 656 -16.21 23.51 30.13
CA ALA A 656 -14.98 24.23 30.45
C ALA A 656 -14.68 24.18 31.94
N TYR A 657 -13.45 23.78 32.31
CA TYR A 657 -13.04 23.54 33.71
C TYR A 657 -13.95 22.56 34.47
N GLY A 658 -14.68 21.71 33.75
CA GLY A 658 -15.59 20.69 34.28
C GLY A 658 -14.94 19.30 34.33
N SER A 659 -15.64 18.36 34.96
CA SER A 659 -15.19 16.98 35.05
C SER A 659 -16.33 15.97 34.93
N LEU A 660 -16.02 14.79 34.41
CA LEU A 660 -16.89 13.64 34.31
C LEU A 660 -16.32 12.51 35.16
N ASP A 661 -17.11 11.96 36.07
CA ASP A 661 -16.73 10.83 36.93
C ASP A 661 -17.42 9.54 36.46
N PHE A 662 -16.61 8.55 36.10
CA PHE A 662 -17.01 7.21 35.67
C PHE A 662 -16.81 6.24 36.83
N SER A 663 -17.63 6.37 37.87
CA SER A 663 -17.53 5.54 39.06
C SER A 663 -18.88 4.89 39.43
N GLY A 664 -18.82 3.83 40.26
CA GLY A 664 -20.03 3.12 40.70
C GLY A 664 -20.74 2.41 39.54
N ASP A 665 -22.03 2.70 39.34
CA ASP A 665 -22.81 2.13 38.23
C ASP A 665 -22.36 2.63 36.84
N LYS A 666 -21.50 3.65 36.79
CA LYS A 666 -20.89 4.19 35.57
C LYS A 666 -19.44 3.74 35.36
N ALA A 667 -18.90 2.91 36.25
CA ALA A 667 -17.57 2.33 36.05
C ALA A 667 -17.58 1.46 34.78
N LEU A 668 -16.44 1.38 34.10
CA LEU A 668 -16.30 0.52 32.93
C LEU A 668 -16.30 -0.93 33.40
N ASP A 669 -17.20 -1.73 32.81
CA ASP A 669 -17.32 -3.16 33.08
C ASP A 669 -16.35 -3.91 32.17
N LEU A 670 -15.39 -4.60 32.79
CA LEU A 670 -14.37 -5.41 32.15
C LEU A 670 -14.59 -6.90 32.44
N SER A 671 -15.76 -7.32 32.91
CA SER A 671 -15.99 -8.70 33.40
C SER A 671 -15.71 -9.81 32.38
N ASP A 672 -15.85 -9.50 31.10
CA ASP A 672 -15.56 -10.44 30.01
C ASP A 672 -14.05 -10.48 29.69
N ASN A 673 -13.31 -9.40 29.99
CA ASN A 673 -11.91 -9.18 29.63
C ASN A 673 -11.15 -8.41 30.72
N ASN A 674 -10.96 -9.06 31.86
CA ASN A 674 -10.31 -8.44 33.01
C ASN A 674 -8.90 -7.97 32.68
N ILE A 675 -8.46 -6.83 33.24
CA ILE A 675 -7.05 -6.44 33.22
C ILE A 675 -6.28 -7.40 34.14
N PRO A 676 -5.32 -8.19 33.64
CA PRO A 676 -4.61 -9.15 34.46
C PRO A 676 -3.74 -8.48 35.53
N ILE A 677 -3.55 -9.15 36.67
CA ILE A 677 -2.68 -8.63 37.77
C ILE A 677 -1.21 -8.50 37.31
N TRP A 678 -0.80 -9.21 36.25
CA TRP A 678 0.55 -9.16 35.67
C TRP A 678 0.70 -8.12 34.55
N ALA A 679 -0.31 -7.29 34.32
CA ALA A 679 -0.23 -6.18 33.38
C ALA A 679 0.88 -5.20 33.79
N THR A 680 1.72 -4.81 32.82
CA THR A 680 2.80 -3.81 32.98
C THR A 680 2.65 -2.70 31.95
N ASN A 681 3.18 -1.49 32.23
CA ASN A 681 2.97 -0.28 31.40
C ASN A 681 1.48 -0.07 31.06
N LEU A 682 0.65 -0.05 32.09
CA LEU A 682 -0.80 0.08 31.95
C LEU A 682 -1.15 1.56 31.75
N CYS A 683 -1.75 1.89 30.61
CA CYS A 683 -2.15 3.25 30.30
C CYS A 683 -3.64 3.35 29.98
N LEU A 684 -4.25 4.44 30.44
CA LEU A 684 -5.62 4.84 30.12
C LEU A 684 -5.61 5.91 29.04
N TYR A 685 -6.46 5.75 28.05
CA TYR A 685 -6.61 6.70 26.95
C TYR A 685 -8.05 7.15 26.85
N VAL A 686 -8.22 8.41 26.51
CA VAL A 686 -9.51 9.03 26.20
C VAL A 686 -9.41 9.64 24.84
N THR A 687 -10.39 9.34 23.99
CA THR A 687 -10.35 9.76 22.61
C THR A 687 -11.73 10.17 22.08
N TRP A 688 -11.74 11.14 21.16
CA TRP A 688 -12.97 11.66 20.56
C TRP A 688 -12.72 12.34 19.23
N ARG A 689 -13.80 12.53 18.46
CA ARG A 689 -13.78 13.31 17.21
C ARG A 689 -14.40 14.69 17.42
N SER A 690 -13.87 15.68 16.70
CA SER A 690 -14.50 16.99 16.57
C SER A 690 -14.22 17.53 15.16
N GLY A 691 -15.24 17.44 14.30
CA GLY A 691 -15.11 17.66 12.87
C GLY A 691 -14.25 16.56 12.22
N ASP A 692 -13.32 16.98 11.36
CA ASP A 692 -12.42 16.06 10.65
C ASP A 692 -11.22 15.62 11.51
N ASN A 693 -11.10 16.13 12.74
CA ASN A 693 -9.97 15.86 13.62
C ASN A 693 -10.32 14.85 14.71
N THR A 694 -9.37 13.98 14.95
CA THR A 694 -9.40 13.00 16.04
C THR A 694 -8.43 13.46 17.13
N TYR A 695 -8.92 13.55 18.36
CA TYR A 695 -8.15 13.99 19.52
C TYR A 695 -7.98 12.86 20.52
N TRP A 696 -6.87 12.89 21.24
CA TRP A 696 -6.62 11.94 22.31
C TRP A 696 -5.86 12.56 23.49
N SER A 697 -6.03 11.94 24.65
CA SER A 697 -5.25 12.18 25.86
C SER A 697 -4.98 10.85 26.55
N ALA A 698 -3.86 10.78 27.26
CA ALA A 698 -3.37 9.58 27.91
C ALA A 698 -2.97 9.84 29.35
N ARG A 699 -3.05 8.79 30.16
CA ARG A 699 -2.45 8.75 31.47
C ARG A 699 -1.85 7.38 31.70
N ASP A 700 -0.53 7.37 31.94
CA ASP A 700 0.14 6.20 32.47
C ASP A 700 -0.24 6.02 33.93
N ILE A 701 -0.55 4.78 34.34
CA ILE A 701 -1.01 4.47 35.69
C ILE A 701 -0.18 3.32 36.27
N SER A 702 -0.11 3.26 37.59
CA SER A 702 0.70 2.26 38.29
C SER A 702 0.29 0.85 37.91
N GLU A 703 1.27 -0.07 37.83
CA GLU A 703 0.99 -1.50 37.81
C GLU A 703 0.24 -1.97 39.06
N ALA A 704 -0.28 -3.20 39.00
CA ALA A 704 -1.04 -3.82 40.08
C ALA A 704 -0.26 -3.80 41.40
N THR A 705 -0.64 -2.89 42.30
CA THR A 705 0.03 -2.65 43.56
C THR A 705 -0.58 -3.52 44.66
N PRO A 706 0.18 -4.41 45.31
CA PRO A 706 -0.36 -5.27 46.35
C PRO A 706 -0.50 -4.55 47.68
N VAL A 707 -1.64 -4.78 48.33
CA VAL A 707 -1.96 -4.32 49.67
C VAL A 707 -2.23 -5.53 50.54
N VAL A 708 -1.39 -5.72 51.56
CA VAL A 708 -1.47 -6.89 52.45
C VAL A 708 -1.89 -6.46 53.85
N VAL A 709 -3.02 -6.99 54.31
CA VAL A 709 -3.51 -6.84 55.67
C VAL A 709 -3.30 -8.17 56.39
N TRP A 710 -2.38 -8.21 57.35
CA TRP A 710 -1.99 -9.44 58.04
C TRP A 710 -2.34 -9.40 59.53
N ASN A 711 -3.09 -10.42 59.98
CA ASN A 711 -3.29 -10.72 61.38
C ASN A 711 -2.12 -11.56 61.94
N MET A 712 -1.06 -10.94 62.44
CA MET A 712 0.07 -11.68 63.05
C MET A 712 -0.14 -12.01 64.54
N SER A 713 -1.38 -12.00 65.04
CA SER A 713 -1.65 -12.29 66.45
C SER A 713 -1.40 -13.76 66.83
N ASP A 714 -1.16 -14.67 65.87
CA ASP A 714 -0.68 -16.04 66.10
C ASP A 714 0.74 -16.08 66.67
N ARG A 715 1.46 -14.94 66.62
CA ARG A 715 2.76 -14.75 67.24
C ARG A 715 2.80 -13.50 68.11
N VAL A 716 3.61 -13.56 69.16
CA VAL A 716 3.92 -12.43 70.03
C VAL A 716 5.42 -12.25 70.12
N CYS A 717 5.91 -11.02 69.92
CA CYS A 717 7.31 -10.69 70.13
C CYS A 717 7.59 -10.54 71.63
N ILE A 718 8.53 -11.32 72.17
CA ILE A 718 8.97 -11.24 73.56
C ILE A 718 10.48 -10.97 73.59
N ASN A 719 10.88 -9.78 74.02
CA ASN A 719 12.29 -9.34 74.11
C ASN A 719 13.12 -9.62 72.84
N GLY A 720 12.56 -9.36 71.65
CA GLY A 720 13.26 -9.50 70.37
C GLY A 720 13.13 -10.88 69.71
N ALA A 721 12.35 -11.81 70.29
CA ALA A 721 12.07 -13.12 69.69
C ALA A 721 10.56 -13.34 69.53
N TYR A 722 10.13 -13.77 68.35
CA TYR A 722 8.74 -14.18 68.11
C TYR A 722 8.47 -15.57 68.68
N VAL A 723 7.40 -15.69 69.47
CA VAL A 723 6.92 -16.95 70.06
C VAL A 723 5.47 -17.15 69.64
N THR A 724 5.04 -18.40 69.43
CA THR A 724 3.64 -18.72 69.13
C THR A 724 2.71 -18.31 70.28
N SER A 725 1.70 -17.51 69.96
CA SER A 725 0.68 -17.02 70.87
C SER A 725 -0.14 -18.17 71.48
N GLY A 726 -0.65 -17.95 72.69
CA GLY A 726 -1.46 -18.92 73.44
C GLY A 726 -0.68 -20.10 74.02
N THR A 727 0.59 -20.30 73.63
CA THR A 727 1.41 -21.40 74.16
C THR A 727 1.83 -21.17 75.61
N GLU A 728 2.05 -22.25 76.35
CA GLU A 728 2.53 -22.16 77.74
C GLU A 728 3.90 -21.47 77.84
N ALA A 729 4.71 -21.56 76.78
CA ALA A 729 5.98 -20.84 76.67
C ALA A 729 5.78 -19.32 76.60
N ALA A 730 4.85 -18.84 75.76
CA ALA A 730 4.51 -17.41 75.67
C ALA A 730 3.91 -16.90 76.97
N LYS A 731 2.98 -17.67 77.56
CA LYS A 731 2.39 -17.38 78.88
C LYS A 731 3.47 -17.24 79.96
N ASN A 732 4.32 -18.25 80.13
CA ASN A 732 5.37 -18.24 81.16
C ASN A 732 6.38 -17.10 80.99
N ALA A 733 6.65 -16.67 79.76
CA ALA A 733 7.60 -15.60 79.50
C ALA A 733 7.10 -14.22 79.97
N VAL A 734 5.78 -14.05 80.09
CA VAL A 734 5.12 -12.81 80.52
C VAL A 734 4.46 -12.91 81.91
N LYS A 735 4.50 -14.08 82.56
CA LYS A 735 4.01 -14.25 83.94
C LYS A 735 4.88 -13.47 84.93
N ASN A 736 4.24 -12.82 85.91
CA ASN A 736 4.92 -12.27 87.07
C ASN A 736 5.15 -13.34 88.16
N GLY A 737 5.78 -12.95 89.28
CA GLY A 737 6.06 -13.85 90.41
C GLY A 737 4.82 -14.44 91.09
N ASP A 738 3.65 -13.85 90.86
CA ASP A 738 2.35 -14.29 91.40
C ASP A 738 1.55 -15.14 90.39
N GLY A 739 2.14 -15.46 89.23
CA GLY A 739 1.51 -16.28 88.19
C GLY A 739 0.53 -15.54 87.27
N ILE A 740 0.39 -14.22 87.44
CA ILE A 740 -0.48 -13.37 86.62
C ILE A 740 0.21 -13.00 85.31
N LEU A 741 -0.50 -13.10 84.20
CA LEU A 741 -0.01 -12.70 82.89
C LEU A 741 0.07 -11.17 82.81
N LEU A 742 1.25 -10.62 82.50
CA LEU A 742 1.49 -9.17 82.38
C LEU A 742 1.22 -8.61 80.98
N ALA A 743 0.91 -9.47 80.01
CA ALA A 743 0.71 -9.11 78.62
C ALA A 743 -0.30 -10.07 77.98
N ASP A 744 -1.10 -9.55 77.07
CA ASP A 744 -1.95 -10.38 76.23
C ASP A 744 -1.07 -11.11 75.22
N VAL A 745 -1.04 -12.43 75.36
CA VAL A 745 -0.26 -13.34 74.51
C VAL A 745 -1.20 -14.29 73.76
N PHE A 746 -2.50 -14.01 73.76
CA PHE A 746 -3.48 -14.82 73.07
C PHE A 746 -3.62 -14.39 71.61
N PRO A 747 -3.99 -15.32 70.72
CA PRO A 747 -4.32 -14.99 69.35
C PRO A 747 -5.68 -14.28 69.29
N ASP A 748 -5.86 -13.32 68.38
CA ASP A 748 -7.11 -12.53 68.25
C ASP A 748 -7.70 -12.67 66.84
N LYS A 749 -9.01 -12.48 66.73
CA LYS A 749 -9.69 -12.44 65.43
C LYS A 749 -9.99 -11.00 65.01
N MET A 750 -9.59 -10.61 63.80
CA MET A 750 -10.03 -9.35 63.18
C MET A 750 -11.40 -9.58 62.51
N LYS A 751 -12.38 -8.75 62.86
CA LYS A 751 -13.75 -8.75 62.30
C LYS A 751 -14.10 -7.34 61.83
N GLU A 752 -15.18 -7.22 61.07
CA GLU A 752 -15.70 -5.91 60.64
C GLU A 752 -14.63 -5.04 59.96
N ILE A 753 -13.86 -5.65 59.06
CA ILE A 753 -12.72 -5.00 58.41
C ILE A 753 -13.23 -4.13 57.25
N SER A 754 -12.96 -2.83 57.32
CA SER A 754 -13.22 -1.85 56.26
C SER A 754 -11.92 -1.21 55.82
N ILE A 755 -11.68 -1.19 54.51
CA ILE A 755 -10.52 -0.53 53.90
C ILE A 755 -11.02 0.62 53.01
N ARG A 756 -10.29 1.74 53.04
CA ARG A 756 -10.54 2.91 52.22
C ARG A 756 -9.26 3.40 51.56
N PHE A 757 -9.37 3.68 50.27
CA PHE A 757 -8.42 4.49 49.54
C PHE A 757 -9.04 5.87 49.28
N SER A 758 -8.21 6.90 49.16
CA SER A 758 -8.63 8.27 48.88
C SER A 758 -7.51 9.01 48.17
N PRO A 759 -7.80 10.06 47.38
CA PRO A 759 -6.75 10.93 46.83
C PRO A 759 -5.84 11.46 47.94
N GLY A 760 -4.54 11.55 47.69
CA GLY A 760 -3.59 11.92 48.74
C GLY A 760 -3.72 13.36 49.25
N ASP A 761 -4.29 14.25 48.43
CA ASP A 761 -4.61 15.63 48.77
C ASP A 761 -5.98 15.78 49.48
N ALA A 762 -6.79 14.72 49.51
CA ALA A 762 -8.09 14.66 50.16
C ALA A 762 -8.27 13.36 50.98
N PRO A 763 -7.44 13.10 52.00
CA PRO A 763 -7.48 11.86 52.76
C PRO A 763 -8.80 11.70 53.53
N ALA A 764 -9.32 10.48 53.54
CA ALA A 764 -10.52 10.14 54.30
C ALA A 764 -10.37 8.81 55.05
N ASP A 765 -10.96 8.74 56.24
CA ASP A 765 -10.87 7.57 57.11
C ASP A 765 -11.83 6.45 56.67
N ALA A 766 -11.40 5.21 56.87
CA ALA A 766 -12.27 4.05 56.82
C ALA A 766 -13.20 4.04 58.04
N ASP A 767 -14.47 3.69 57.81
CA ASP A 767 -15.45 3.49 58.87
C ASP A 767 -16.40 2.36 58.48
N TYR A 768 -16.29 1.23 59.19
CA TYR A 768 -17.16 0.08 58.93
C TYR A 768 -18.63 0.36 59.29
N SER A 769 -18.87 1.23 60.29
CA SER A 769 -20.18 1.45 60.91
C SER A 769 -21.16 2.19 60.00
N CYS A 770 -20.66 3.02 59.08
CA CYS A 770 -21.48 3.84 58.22
C CYS A 770 -21.86 3.17 56.88
N GLY A 771 -21.80 1.84 56.79
CA GLY A 771 -22.42 1.10 55.70
C GLY A 771 -21.87 1.43 54.31
N ALA A 772 -22.72 1.30 53.28
CA ALA A 772 -22.42 1.75 51.92
C ALA A 772 -22.42 3.29 51.77
N THR A 773 -22.88 4.04 52.78
CA THR A 773 -23.08 5.50 52.69
C THR A 773 -21.79 6.32 52.83
N CYS A 774 -20.67 5.72 53.22
CA CYS A 774 -19.38 6.41 53.36
C CYS A 774 -18.38 6.19 52.24
N ASN A 775 -18.74 5.48 51.16
CA ASN A 775 -17.77 4.98 50.19
C ASN A 775 -16.64 4.15 50.86
N SER A 776 -16.98 3.24 51.79
CA SER A 776 -16.04 2.18 52.20
C SER A 776 -15.74 1.30 50.98
N TYR A 777 -14.50 1.29 50.51
CA TYR A 777 -14.12 0.68 49.22
C TYR A 777 -14.16 -0.84 49.23
N TYR A 778 -13.71 -1.43 50.32
CA TYR A 778 -13.57 -2.88 50.40
C TYR A 778 -13.88 -3.35 51.82
N ARG A 779 -14.80 -4.32 51.92
CA ARG A 779 -15.17 -4.99 53.18
C ARG A 779 -14.65 -6.40 53.12
N ALA A 780 -13.71 -6.72 54.00
CA ALA A 780 -13.07 -8.03 54.00
C ALA A 780 -13.81 -9.01 54.91
N GLU A 781 -13.71 -10.30 54.58
CA GLU A 781 -14.06 -11.36 55.51
C GLU A 781 -13.19 -11.31 56.77
N PRO A 782 -13.70 -11.78 57.93
CA PRO A 782 -12.93 -11.80 59.16
C PRO A 782 -11.61 -12.58 59.04
N LEU A 783 -10.49 -11.97 59.43
CA LEU A 783 -9.18 -12.60 59.45
C LEU A 783 -8.88 -13.22 60.82
N GLY A 784 -8.74 -14.55 60.84
CA GLY A 784 -8.22 -15.29 61.97
C GLY A 784 -6.73 -15.06 62.24
N PRO A 785 -6.21 -15.52 63.38
CA PRO A 785 -4.80 -15.43 63.71
C PRO A 785 -3.93 -16.15 62.67
N GLY A 786 -2.91 -15.46 62.15
CA GLY A 786 -2.01 -15.95 61.11
C GLY A 786 -2.54 -15.78 59.68
N GLU A 787 -3.83 -15.44 59.50
CA GLU A 787 -4.45 -15.21 58.19
C GLU A 787 -4.15 -13.79 57.69
N TYR A 788 -4.10 -13.64 56.37
CA TYR A 788 -3.91 -12.36 55.71
C TYR A 788 -4.92 -12.19 54.58
N LEU A 789 -5.26 -10.94 54.30
CA LEU A 789 -5.93 -10.50 53.09
C LEU A 789 -4.88 -9.89 52.17
N ARG A 790 -4.94 -10.22 50.88
CA ARG A 790 -4.17 -9.55 49.83
C ARG A 790 -5.13 -8.96 48.81
N LEU A 791 -4.99 -7.65 48.59
CA LEU A 791 -5.66 -6.92 47.54
C LEU A 791 -4.63 -6.46 46.53
N PHE A 792 -5.07 -6.21 45.30
CA PHE A 792 -4.32 -5.48 44.28
C PHE A 792 -5.09 -4.23 43.92
N ILE A 793 -4.39 -3.12 43.71
CA ILE A 793 -4.98 -1.83 43.32
C ILE A 793 -4.28 -1.27 42.09
N LEU A 794 -5.03 -0.47 41.32
CA LEU A 794 -4.50 0.39 40.27
C LEU A 794 -4.69 1.86 40.68
N THR A 795 -3.64 2.67 40.59
CA THR A 795 -3.62 4.06 41.04
C THR A 795 -2.64 4.89 40.18
N ASP A 796 -2.42 6.16 40.51
CA ASP A 796 -1.45 7.02 39.80
C ASP A 796 -0.01 6.54 40.08
N ASP A 797 0.90 6.73 39.12
CA ASP A 797 2.33 6.43 39.32
C ASP A 797 2.94 7.33 40.42
N PHE A 798 3.75 6.71 41.27
CA PHE A 798 4.44 7.38 42.38
C PHE A 798 5.59 8.28 41.93
N ASP A 799 6.23 7.97 40.79
CA ASP A 799 7.44 8.68 40.35
C ASP A 799 7.15 10.02 39.64
N GLU A 800 5.92 10.25 39.15
CA GLU A 800 5.51 11.54 38.55
C GLU A 800 5.23 12.66 39.57
N ILE A 801 5.06 12.34 40.86
CA ILE A 801 4.75 13.32 41.90
C ILE A 801 6.05 13.97 42.42
N THR A 802 6.52 14.97 41.67
CA THR A 802 7.75 15.74 41.91
C THR A 802 7.82 16.58 43.19
N ALA A 803 6.81 16.55 44.06
CA ALA A 803 6.84 17.25 45.34
C ALA A 803 7.29 16.30 46.48
N PRO A 804 8.43 16.57 47.15
CA PRO A 804 8.87 15.74 48.28
C PRO A 804 7.83 15.77 49.41
N GLY A 805 7.16 14.63 49.63
CA GLY A 805 6.27 14.41 50.77
C GLY A 805 4.76 14.37 50.48
N SER A 806 4.32 14.45 49.22
CA SER A 806 2.93 14.15 48.84
C SER A 806 2.77 12.68 48.46
N LEU A 807 1.81 12.00 49.07
CA LEU A 807 1.39 10.65 48.65
C LEU A 807 0.41 10.78 47.48
N ALA A 808 0.49 9.89 46.48
CA ALA A 808 -0.49 9.82 45.37
C ALA A 808 -1.92 9.53 45.88
N TYR A 809 -2.00 8.69 46.91
CA TYR A 809 -3.24 8.28 47.56
C TYR A 809 -3.01 8.04 49.06
N ASN A 810 -4.10 7.99 49.82
CA ASN A 810 -4.12 7.69 51.23
C ASN A 810 -4.81 6.35 51.51
N PHE A 811 -4.22 5.53 52.39
CA PHE A 811 -4.77 4.26 52.85
C PHE A 811 -5.29 4.39 54.29
N SER A 812 -6.52 3.96 54.53
CA SER A 812 -7.10 3.86 55.87
C SER A 812 -7.80 2.51 56.08
N ILE A 813 -7.72 2.00 57.30
CA ILE A 813 -8.33 0.73 57.72
C ILE A 813 -9.05 0.89 59.07
N ASP A 814 -10.23 0.29 59.18
CA ASP A 814 -11.03 0.19 60.40
C ASP A 814 -11.40 -1.28 60.63
N TYR A 815 -11.16 -1.81 61.83
CA TYR A 815 -11.52 -3.19 62.18
C TYR A 815 -11.82 -3.36 63.66
N LEU A 816 -12.61 -4.39 63.96
CA LEU A 816 -12.95 -4.82 65.31
C LEU A 816 -12.11 -6.04 65.71
N LEU A 817 -11.30 -5.92 66.76
CA LEU A 817 -10.59 -7.04 67.37
C LEU A 817 -11.50 -7.78 68.33
N GLU A 818 -11.76 -9.04 68.06
CA GLU A 818 -12.40 -9.99 68.98
C GLU A 818 -11.30 -10.77 69.70
N LYS A 819 -11.20 -10.55 71.01
CA LYS A 819 -10.24 -11.25 71.86
C LYS A 819 -10.79 -12.63 72.23
N THR A 820 -10.02 -13.68 71.94
CA THR A 820 -10.35 -15.04 72.39
C THR A 820 -9.61 -15.32 73.69
N ASP A 821 -10.20 -14.93 74.83
CA ASP A 821 -9.60 -15.21 76.13
C ASP A 821 -10.55 -16.02 77.02
N ASP A 822 -10.06 -17.18 77.48
CA ASP A 822 -10.71 -18.08 78.44
C ASP A 822 -9.80 -18.31 79.67
N ASP A 823 -8.69 -17.56 79.82
CA ASP A 823 -7.72 -17.75 80.91
C ASP A 823 -7.92 -16.74 82.06
N ASP A 824 -8.47 -17.21 83.18
CA ASP A 824 -8.72 -16.41 84.40
C ASP A 824 -7.47 -15.75 85.01
N THR A 825 -6.26 -16.06 84.50
CA THR A 825 -4.98 -15.52 85.00
C THR A 825 -4.51 -14.24 84.30
N PHE A 826 -5.23 -13.75 83.29
CA PHE A 826 -5.01 -12.44 82.65
C PHE A 826 -6.07 -11.42 83.09
N HIS A 827 -5.64 -10.26 83.60
CA HIS A 827 -6.54 -9.16 84.01
C HIS A 827 -6.75 -8.13 82.88
N GLY A 828 -6.91 -8.59 81.63
CA GLY A 828 -7.22 -7.72 80.50
C GLY A 828 -8.71 -7.60 80.22
N ASP A 829 -9.12 -6.55 79.48
CA ASP A 829 -10.49 -6.41 79.01
C ASP A 829 -10.85 -7.59 78.09
N THR A 830 -11.82 -8.41 78.51
CA THR A 830 -12.52 -9.38 77.65
C THR A 830 -13.59 -8.63 76.85
N GLY A 831 -13.68 -8.90 75.53
CA GLY A 831 -14.62 -8.22 74.65
C GLY A 831 -14.01 -7.80 73.31
N THR A 832 -14.58 -6.77 72.70
CA THR A 832 -14.17 -6.28 71.38
C THR A 832 -13.54 -4.90 71.46
N VAL A 833 -12.47 -4.67 70.68
CA VAL A 833 -11.75 -3.38 70.61
C VAL A 833 -11.70 -2.93 69.16
N ARG A 834 -12.31 -1.78 68.84
CA ARG A 834 -12.23 -1.21 67.49
C ARG A 834 -10.92 -0.43 67.32
N GLN A 835 -10.27 -0.61 66.19
CA GLN A 835 -9.07 0.11 65.78
C GLN A 835 -9.30 0.74 64.42
N SER A 836 -8.96 2.02 64.30
CA SER A 836 -9.02 2.78 63.04
C SER A 836 -7.69 3.48 62.84
N LEU A 837 -7.08 3.31 61.67
CA LEU A 837 -5.74 3.79 61.35
C LEU A 837 -5.72 4.43 59.97
N ASN A 838 -4.93 5.51 59.85
CA ASN A 838 -4.73 6.24 58.61
C ASN A 838 -3.22 6.33 58.32
N MET A 839 -2.83 6.14 57.06
CA MET A 839 -1.45 6.23 56.60
C MET A 839 -0.85 7.64 56.80
N SER A 840 -1.67 8.70 56.82
CA SER A 840 -1.20 10.05 57.18
C SER A 840 -0.78 10.18 58.65
N ASP A 841 -1.19 9.27 59.53
CA ASP A 841 -0.87 9.29 60.97
C ASP A 841 0.49 8.62 61.29
N LEU A 842 1.33 8.38 60.28
CA LEU A 842 2.56 7.59 60.39
C LEU A 842 3.72 8.32 61.09
N ASN A 843 3.61 8.38 62.41
CA ASN A 843 4.70 7.98 63.30
C ASN A 843 4.13 6.92 64.23
N VAL A 844 4.42 5.64 63.98
CA VAL A 844 4.11 4.45 64.81
C VAL A 844 3.15 4.75 65.95
N VAL A 845 1.88 4.34 65.86
CA VAL A 845 0.99 4.36 67.05
C VAL A 845 1.49 3.30 68.03
N ARG A 846 2.56 3.64 68.77
CA ARG A 846 2.93 3.00 70.01
C ARG A 846 1.96 3.53 71.05
N MET A 847 1.05 2.70 71.55
CA MET A 847 0.35 3.03 72.77
C MET A 847 1.38 3.31 73.88
N GLN A 848 1.56 4.58 74.26
CA GLN A 848 2.34 5.11 75.39
C GLN A 848 3.65 4.37 75.77
N ARG A 849 4.80 4.97 75.43
CA ARG A 849 6.09 4.67 76.10
C ARG A 849 5.94 4.90 77.60
N GLY A 850 5.86 3.81 78.35
CA GLY A 850 5.63 3.81 79.79
C GLY A 850 5.24 2.44 80.37
N SER A 851 4.80 1.49 79.53
CA SER A 851 4.41 0.13 79.92
C SER A 851 5.25 -0.94 79.18
N PRO A 852 5.54 -2.11 79.76
CA PRO A 852 6.29 -3.18 79.08
C PRO A 852 5.47 -3.98 78.03
N TYR A 853 4.22 -3.60 77.77
CA TYR A 853 3.26 -4.30 76.91
C TYR A 853 2.64 -3.36 75.87
N TYR A 854 2.61 -3.80 74.60
CA TYR A 854 2.06 -3.04 73.47
C TYR A 854 1.27 -3.95 72.51
N VAL A 855 0.05 -3.52 72.16
CA VAL A 855 -0.58 -3.91 70.88
C VAL A 855 -0.14 -2.86 69.87
N ASN A 856 0.56 -3.29 68.83
CA ASN A 856 1.04 -2.40 67.79
C ASN A 856 0.39 -2.78 66.47
N SER A 857 -0.12 -1.79 65.77
CA SER A 857 -0.35 -1.87 64.35
C SER A 857 0.80 -1.14 63.64
N TRP A 858 1.23 -1.71 62.52
CA TRP A 858 2.21 -1.07 61.67
C TRP A 858 1.67 -1.04 60.25
N THR A 859 1.49 0.18 59.75
CA THR A 859 1.25 0.42 58.34
C THR A 859 2.53 0.97 57.75
N SER A 860 2.96 0.47 56.60
CA SER A 860 4.08 1.07 55.88
C SER A 860 3.92 0.93 54.38
N PHE A 861 4.66 1.78 53.69
CA PHE A 861 4.87 1.72 52.26
C PHE A 861 6.35 1.38 52.02
N SER A 862 6.61 0.33 51.25
CA SER A 862 7.96 -0.03 50.85
C SER A 862 8.33 0.65 49.53
N ASN A 863 9.15 1.70 49.58
CA ASN A 863 9.65 2.38 48.38
C ASN A 863 10.42 1.44 47.43
N THR A 864 10.96 0.33 47.93
CA THR A 864 11.76 -0.62 47.14
C THR A 864 10.96 -1.69 46.43
N ARG A 865 9.65 -1.86 46.74
CA ARG A 865 8.81 -2.92 46.15
C ARG A 865 7.36 -2.50 45.86
N GLY A 866 6.98 -1.25 46.14
CA GLY A 866 5.62 -0.74 45.91
C GLY A 866 4.53 -1.42 46.75
N ILE A 867 4.87 -2.14 47.83
CA ILE A 867 3.88 -2.90 48.62
C ILE A 867 3.39 -2.08 49.81
N ILE A 868 2.07 -2.06 50.03
CA ILE A 868 1.46 -1.57 51.27
C ILE A 868 1.30 -2.74 52.24
N TRP A 869 1.87 -2.60 53.43
CA TRP A 869 1.68 -3.56 54.51
C TRP A 869 0.89 -2.92 55.63
N HIS A 870 -0.15 -3.61 56.08
CA HIS A 870 -0.78 -3.38 57.37
C HIS A 870 -0.66 -4.64 58.22
N MET A 871 0.10 -4.56 59.32
CA MET A 871 0.33 -5.69 60.21
C MET A 871 -0.18 -5.36 61.61
N LEU A 872 -1.09 -6.20 62.10
CA LEU A 872 -1.42 -6.27 63.52
C LEU A 872 -0.47 -7.25 64.19
N TYR A 873 0.33 -6.77 65.15
CA TYR A 873 1.22 -7.64 65.93
C TYR A 873 1.29 -7.20 67.39
N ARG A 874 1.78 -8.11 68.23
CA ARG A 874 1.86 -7.91 69.67
C ARG A 874 3.29 -8.00 70.15
N GLN A 875 3.59 -7.21 71.18
CA GLN A 875 4.93 -7.17 71.70
C GLN A 875 4.99 -6.92 73.21
N TYR A 876 5.84 -7.69 73.87
CA TYR A 876 6.22 -7.54 75.25
C TYR A 876 7.73 -7.32 75.37
N VAL A 877 8.12 -6.17 75.92
CA VAL A 877 9.52 -5.76 76.09
C VAL A 877 9.77 -5.41 77.56
N LYS A 878 10.60 -6.19 78.24
CA LYS A 878 11.06 -5.85 79.59
C LYS A 878 11.95 -4.61 79.52
N HIS A 879 12.01 -3.83 80.60
CA HIS A 879 12.76 -2.57 80.63
C HIS A 879 14.22 -2.77 80.16
N GLY A 880 14.60 -2.13 79.04
CA GLY A 880 15.92 -2.27 78.41
C GLY A 880 16.10 -3.46 77.45
N GLY A 881 15.04 -4.20 77.13
CA GLY A 881 15.04 -5.29 76.15
C GLY A 881 14.92 -4.82 74.69
N THR A 882 15.19 -5.73 73.75
CA THR A 882 15.16 -5.45 72.31
C THR A 882 13.75 -5.57 71.73
N GLU A 883 13.41 -4.69 70.79
CA GLU A 883 12.17 -4.79 70.04
C GLU A 883 12.31 -5.72 68.81
N CYS A 884 11.27 -6.45 68.41
CA CYS A 884 11.22 -7.06 67.08
C CYS A 884 10.86 -5.98 66.06
N LEU A 885 11.62 -5.92 64.97
CA LEU A 885 11.22 -5.16 63.80
C LEU A 885 10.38 -6.08 62.89
N PRO A 886 9.20 -5.63 62.43
CA PRO A 886 8.39 -6.41 61.51
C PRO A 886 9.02 -6.57 60.11
N GLU A 887 10.05 -5.78 59.76
CA GLU A 887 10.74 -5.81 58.45
C GLU A 887 11.50 -7.11 58.13
N ASN A 888 11.74 -7.99 59.11
CA ASN A 888 12.45 -9.26 58.92
C ASN A 888 11.53 -10.46 58.61
N TYR A 889 10.26 -10.21 58.26
CA TYR A 889 9.23 -11.23 58.06
C TYR A 889 8.70 -11.29 56.62
#